data_AF-A0A7J7S5W6-F1
#
_entry.id   AF-A0A7J7S5W6-F1
#
_cell.length_a   1.000
_cell.length_b   1.000
_cell.length_c   1.000
_cell.angle_alpha   90.00
_cell.angle_beta   90.00
_cell.angle_gamma   90.00
#
_symmetry.space_group_name_H-M   'P 1'
#
loop_
_entity.id
_entity.type
_entity.pdbx_description
1 polymer ?
#
loop_
_entity_poly.entity_id
_entity_poly.type
_entity_poly.pdbx_seq_one_letter_code
_entity_poly.pdbx_strand_id
1 'polypeptide(L)'
;MKVEAPASWPGSCCMLYGLPVKEEEALLEPGSETPTVASEALAELLHGALLRRGPDMGYLPGSDPDPTLATPPAGQTLAAPSLPRATEPGTGPLTTAVTPKEGRGTGPTAPELLTPPPGTTAPPLSGPASPGPPLGPEGGEEETTTTIITTTTVTTTVTSPVLCNNNISEGEGHIESPDLGSSTSRTLGLLNCTYSIHVYPGYGIEIQVQTLNLSQEEELLVLAGGGDTGLAPRLLANSSMLGEGQVLRSPTNRLLLQFQSPRVPRGGGFRIHYQAYLLSCGFPSRPAHGDVSVTDLHPGGSATFHCDSGYQLHGEETLVCLNSTRPAWSGEPPSCMASCGGTIHNATLGRIVSPEPGGAAGPNLTCRWVIEAAEGRRLHLHFERVSLDEDNDRLMVRSGGSPLSPVIYDSDMDDVPERGLISDAQSLYVELLSETPANPLLLSLRFEAFEEDRCFAPFLAHGNVTTTDPEYRPGALATFSCLPGYALEPPGPPNAIECVDPTEPHWNDSEPACKAMCGGELSEPAGVVLSPDWPQSYSPSQDCVWGLHVQEEKRILLQVEILNVREGDMLTLFDGDGPSARVLAQLRGPQPRRRLLSSGPDLTLQFQAPPGPPNPGLGQGFVLHFKEVPRNDTCPELPPPEWGWRTASHGDLIRGTVLTYQCEPGYELLGSDILTCQWDLSWSAAPPACQKIMTCADPGEITNGHRTTSDAGFPVGSHVQYRCLPGYSLEGAAVLTCYSRDTGTPKWSDRVPKCALKYEPCLNPGVPENGYQTLYKHHYQAGESLRFFCYEGFELIGEVTITCVPGHPSQWTSQPPLCKVAYEELQDNRKLEVTQTTDPSRQLEGGNLALAILLPLGLVIVLGCGVYVYYTKLQGKSLFGFSGSHSYSPITVESDFSNPLYEAGDTREYEVSI
;
A
#
# COMPACT_ATOMS: atom_id res chain seq x y z
N MET A 1 -35.87 3.82 26.78
CA MET A 1 -34.42 3.60 26.97
C MET A 1 -33.88 3.32 25.57
N LYS A 2 -33.69 4.34 24.73
CA LYS A 2 -32.67 5.41 24.79
C LYS A 2 -31.25 4.83 24.66
N VAL A 3 -30.87 4.63 23.40
CA VAL A 3 -29.50 4.44 22.92
C VAL A 3 -28.99 5.83 22.52
N GLU A 4 -27.70 6.11 22.72
CA GLU A 4 -27.05 7.33 22.24
C GLU A 4 -25.61 6.99 21.84
N ALA A 5 -25.11 7.64 20.78
CA ALA A 5 -23.82 7.37 20.15
C ALA A 5 -23.07 8.68 19.85
N PRO A 6 -21.73 8.68 19.81
CA PRO A 6 -20.94 9.86 19.45
C PRO A 6 -20.74 9.98 17.93
N ALA A 7 -20.74 11.23 17.47
CA ALA A 7 -20.80 11.68 16.08
C ALA A 7 -19.66 11.23 15.14
N SER A 8 -20.01 11.13 13.85
CA SER A 8 -19.12 11.09 12.69
C SER A 8 -18.83 12.50 12.13
N TRP A 9 -17.67 12.71 11.52
CA TRP A 9 -17.42 13.80 10.55
C TRP A 9 -16.72 13.26 9.29
N PRO A 10 -17.00 13.81 8.08
CA PRO A 10 -16.34 13.47 6.81
C PRO A 10 -15.03 14.26 6.62
N GLY A 11 -14.18 14.00 5.61
CA GLY A 11 -14.21 12.99 4.54
C GLY A 11 -13.37 13.45 3.32
N SER A 12 -13.04 12.51 2.42
CA SER A 12 -12.29 12.71 1.16
C SER A 12 -10.87 13.31 1.25
N CYS A 13 -9.86 12.45 1.02
CA CYS A 13 -8.64 12.83 0.32
C CYS A 13 -8.45 11.85 -0.84
N CYS A 14 -8.45 12.34 -2.08
CA CYS A 14 -8.52 11.49 -3.28
C CYS A 14 -7.14 11.03 -3.78
N MET A 15 -7.16 9.90 -4.48
CA MET A 15 -5.99 9.25 -5.08
C MET A 15 -5.47 10.02 -6.30
N LEU A 16 -4.15 10.00 -6.51
CA LEU A 16 -3.52 10.32 -7.80
C LEU A 16 -2.60 9.17 -8.21
N TYR A 17 -3.06 8.35 -9.16
CA TYR A 17 -2.22 7.39 -9.88
C TYR A 17 -1.57 8.08 -11.06
N GLY A 18 -0.25 7.91 -11.22
CA GLY A 18 0.50 8.28 -12.42
C GLY A 18 0.84 7.05 -13.26
N LEU A 19 0.69 7.15 -14.58
CA LEU A 19 1.09 6.15 -15.57
C LEU A 19 2.29 6.68 -16.41
N PRO A 20 2.96 5.85 -17.22
CA PRO A 20 4.43 5.87 -17.30
C PRO A 20 5.02 6.88 -18.28
N VAL A 21 6.28 7.26 -18.00
CA VAL A 21 7.17 7.89 -18.99
C VAL A 21 7.71 6.81 -19.92
N LYS A 22 7.66 7.10 -21.23
CA LYS A 22 8.24 6.29 -22.30
C LYS A 22 9.36 7.11 -22.93
N GLU A 23 10.62 6.74 -22.70
CA GLU A 23 11.74 7.30 -23.45
C GLU A 23 11.82 6.60 -24.81
N GLU A 24 12.06 7.38 -25.88
CA GLU A 24 12.10 6.92 -27.26
C GLU A 24 13.37 7.48 -27.92
N GLU A 25 14.23 6.60 -28.45
CA GLU A 25 15.53 6.97 -28.98
C GLU A 25 15.41 7.73 -30.31
N ALA A 26 15.99 8.92 -30.38
CA ALA A 26 16.05 9.72 -31.61
C ALA A 26 17.25 9.30 -32.49
N LEU A 27 17.02 8.41 -33.46
CA LEU A 27 17.98 8.08 -34.51
C LEU A 27 17.75 8.89 -35.80
N LEU A 28 18.84 9.29 -36.43
CA LEU A 28 18.87 9.97 -37.73
C LEU A 28 19.36 9.02 -38.83
N GLU A 29 18.45 8.65 -39.72
CA GLU A 29 18.73 8.23 -41.11
C GLU A 29 19.47 9.36 -41.88
N PRO A 30 20.16 9.11 -43.02
CA PRO A 30 19.89 8.01 -43.96
C PRO A 30 21.10 7.29 -44.60
N GLY A 31 20.83 6.16 -45.30
CA GLY A 31 21.76 5.65 -46.32
C GLY A 31 21.48 4.23 -46.84
N SER A 32 20.78 4.11 -47.97
CA SER A 32 20.54 2.82 -48.63
C SER A 32 21.67 2.41 -49.59
N GLU A 33 22.19 1.18 -49.46
CA GLU A 33 22.37 0.22 -50.57
C GLU A 33 22.92 -1.13 -50.08
N THR A 34 22.50 -2.23 -50.74
CA THR A 34 23.07 -3.58 -50.57
C THR A 34 23.35 -4.18 -51.93
N PRO A 35 24.45 -4.92 -52.12
CA PRO A 35 24.25 -6.36 -52.31
C PRO A 35 25.32 -7.28 -51.72
N THR A 36 24.97 -8.57 -51.69
CA THR A 36 25.75 -9.76 -51.36
C THR A 36 27.07 -9.95 -52.15
N VAL A 37 28.05 -10.63 -51.56
CA VAL A 37 28.71 -11.89 -52.07
C VAL A 37 29.74 -12.40 -51.04
N ALA A 38 30.27 -13.63 -51.21
CA ALA A 38 30.94 -14.42 -50.19
C ALA A 38 32.47 -14.59 -50.33
N SER A 39 33.05 -15.31 -49.35
CA SER A 39 34.27 -16.16 -49.38
C SER A 39 35.68 -15.56 -49.53
N GLU A 40 36.51 -15.88 -48.52
CA GLU A 40 37.90 -16.40 -48.62
C GLU A 40 39.00 -15.60 -49.36
N ALA A 41 39.69 -14.72 -48.63
CA ALA A 41 41.16 -14.53 -48.62
C ALA A 41 41.54 -13.51 -47.51
N LEU A 42 42.71 -13.53 -46.86
CA LEU A 42 43.87 -14.41 -46.95
C LEU A 42 44.45 -14.65 -45.54
N ALA A 43 44.76 -15.89 -45.18
CA ALA A 43 45.49 -16.21 -43.96
C ALA A 43 46.99 -16.37 -44.23
N GLU A 44 47.75 -15.26 -44.26
CA GLU A 44 49.22 -15.28 -44.14
C GLU A 44 49.75 -14.11 -43.28
N LEU A 45 49.84 -14.35 -41.98
CA LEU A 45 50.98 -13.90 -41.16
C LEU A 45 51.20 -14.93 -40.05
N LEU A 46 52.42 -15.46 -39.97
CA LEU A 46 52.68 -16.78 -39.37
C LEU A 46 52.95 -16.77 -37.86
N HIS A 47 52.67 -17.91 -37.22
CA HIS A 47 53.12 -18.24 -35.87
C HIS A 47 54.65 -18.46 -35.80
N GLY A 48 55.24 -18.30 -34.62
CA GLY A 48 56.63 -18.65 -34.32
C GLY A 48 56.82 -19.35 -32.96
N ALA A 49 57.58 -20.45 -32.98
CA ALA A 49 58.21 -21.25 -31.90
C ALA A 49 57.95 -20.88 -30.41
N LEU A 50 57.48 -21.76 -29.51
CA LEU A 50 58.02 -23.06 -29.01
C LEU A 50 59.18 -22.98 -27.98
N LEU A 51 58.92 -23.50 -26.75
CA LEU A 51 59.79 -24.33 -25.86
C LEU A 51 61.14 -23.73 -25.34
N ARG A 52 61.54 -23.71 -24.04
CA ARG A 52 61.55 -24.61 -22.84
C ARG A 52 62.97 -25.18 -22.51
N ARG A 53 63.34 -25.24 -21.21
CA ARG A 53 64.61 -25.73 -20.56
C ARG A 53 65.80 -24.73 -20.65
N GLY A 54 66.74 -24.56 -19.70
CA GLY A 54 67.08 -25.21 -18.39
C GLY A 54 68.31 -26.14 -18.45
N PRO A 55 69.02 -26.55 -17.36
CA PRO A 55 69.12 -26.07 -15.94
C PRO A 55 70.60 -25.94 -15.42
N ASP A 56 70.86 -25.64 -14.12
CA ASP A 56 71.65 -26.51 -13.16
C ASP A 56 72.08 -25.90 -11.78
N MET A 57 72.25 -26.81 -10.79
CA MET A 57 72.90 -26.80 -9.44
C MET A 57 73.33 -25.52 -8.64
N GLY A 58 73.00 -25.53 -7.32
CA GLY A 58 74.06 -25.56 -6.26
C GLY A 58 73.99 -24.65 -4.99
N TYR A 59 73.70 -25.24 -3.82
CA TYR A 59 74.13 -24.89 -2.42
C TYR A 59 73.90 -23.49 -1.76
N LEU A 60 72.98 -23.45 -0.76
CA LEU A 60 73.12 -23.12 0.70
C LEU A 60 74.21 -22.14 1.24
N PRO A 61 74.06 -21.54 2.48
CA PRO A 61 72.86 -21.06 3.22
C PRO A 61 73.05 -19.78 4.11
N GLY A 62 71.96 -19.27 4.74
CA GLY A 62 71.97 -18.40 5.96
C GLY A 62 72.06 -16.87 5.73
N SER A 63 71.68 -15.97 6.67
CA SER A 63 71.03 -16.13 7.99
C SER A 63 70.44 -14.79 8.52
N ASP A 64 69.47 -14.84 9.43
CA ASP A 64 69.05 -13.74 10.35
C ASP A 64 70.19 -13.35 11.34
N PRO A 65 70.15 -12.24 12.15
CA PRO A 65 68.97 -11.46 12.61
C PRO A 65 69.11 -9.91 12.77
N ASP A 66 68.10 -9.31 13.39
CA ASP A 66 67.94 -8.02 14.13
C ASP A 66 69.12 -7.58 15.06
N PRO A 67 69.12 -6.38 15.74
CA PRO A 67 68.32 -5.13 15.59
C PRO A 67 69.14 -3.79 15.80
N THR A 68 68.44 -2.65 15.99
CA THR A 68 68.79 -1.41 16.79
C THR A 68 69.30 -0.08 16.16
N LEU A 69 68.76 1.02 16.74
CA LEU A 69 69.23 2.42 16.94
C LEU A 69 70.25 3.10 15.98
N ALA A 70 69.92 4.32 15.50
CA ALA A 70 70.48 5.60 16.00
C ALA A 70 70.10 6.86 15.17
N THR A 71 69.97 8.01 15.85
CA THR A 71 69.93 9.39 15.30
C THR A 71 71.14 10.20 15.79
N PRO A 72 71.41 11.44 15.33
CA PRO A 72 71.49 11.99 13.96
C PRO A 72 72.95 12.43 13.65
N PRO A 73 73.26 13.29 12.65
CA PRO A 73 73.47 14.73 12.97
C PRO A 73 73.13 15.71 11.79
N ALA A 74 73.48 16.99 11.92
CA ALA A 74 73.03 18.10 11.06
C ALA A 74 74.13 18.88 10.30
N GLY A 75 73.72 19.65 9.28
CA GLY A 75 74.42 20.78 8.63
C GLY A 75 73.41 21.56 7.76
N GLN A 76 73.35 22.90 7.72
CA GLN A 76 74.36 23.93 7.42
C GLN A 76 74.99 23.77 6.02
N THR A 77 75.01 24.75 5.11
CA THR A 77 74.45 26.14 5.10
C THR A 77 74.46 26.67 3.65
N LEU A 78 73.71 27.74 3.33
CA LEU A 78 74.17 28.82 2.43
C LEU A 78 73.22 30.04 2.41
N ALA A 79 73.78 31.25 2.53
CA ALA A 79 73.15 32.55 2.22
C ALA A 79 73.82 33.12 0.94
N ALA A 80 73.54 34.29 0.36
CA ALA A 80 72.79 35.52 0.71
C ALA A 80 72.44 36.24 -0.64
N PRO A 81 72.11 37.56 -0.77
CA PRO A 81 71.80 38.64 0.20
C PRO A 81 70.30 39.05 0.08
N SER A 82 69.72 40.28 0.14
CA SER A 82 70.16 41.69 -0.01
C SER A 82 69.21 42.70 0.70
N LEU A 83 69.61 43.98 0.71
CA LEU A 83 69.04 45.17 1.40
C LEU A 83 69.37 46.44 0.56
N PRO A 84 69.02 47.70 0.93
CA PRO A 84 67.87 48.25 1.69
C PRO A 84 67.27 49.55 1.06
N ARG A 85 66.22 50.16 1.67
CA ARG A 85 66.25 51.60 2.06
C ARG A 85 65.14 52.01 3.06
N ALA A 86 65.42 53.02 3.90
CA ALA A 86 64.48 53.72 4.78
C ALA A 86 64.02 55.08 4.15
N THR A 87 63.18 55.92 4.79
CA THR A 87 63.57 56.97 5.79
C THR A 87 62.31 57.60 6.46
N GLU A 88 62.48 58.25 7.62
CA GLU A 88 61.47 58.92 8.49
C GLU A 88 61.16 60.41 8.05
N PRO A 89 60.77 61.46 8.86
CA PRO A 89 60.64 61.63 10.35
C PRO A 89 59.49 62.50 10.97
N GLY A 90 59.28 62.34 12.30
CA GLY A 90 58.97 63.43 13.26
C GLY A 90 57.50 63.85 13.52
N THR A 91 57.10 64.57 14.60
CA THR A 91 57.80 65.02 15.84
C THR A 91 56.80 65.49 16.94
N GLY A 92 57.08 65.28 18.24
CA GLY A 92 56.74 66.25 19.32
C GLY A 92 55.69 65.87 20.42
N PRO A 93 55.72 66.49 21.64
CA PRO A 93 55.23 65.81 22.87
C PRO A 93 54.46 66.63 23.96
N LEU A 94 53.96 65.92 25.00
CA LEU A 94 53.59 66.38 26.37
C LEU A 94 52.32 67.31 26.51
N THR A 95 51.61 67.48 27.64
CA THR A 95 51.88 67.29 29.11
C THR A 95 50.60 67.03 29.94
N THR A 96 50.73 66.34 31.11
CA THR A 96 49.97 66.48 32.40
C THR A 96 48.44 66.26 32.52
N ALA A 97 48.03 65.87 33.73
CA ALA A 97 46.64 65.76 34.24
C ALA A 97 46.47 66.54 35.57
N VAL A 98 45.24 66.74 36.07
CA VAL A 98 44.87 66.84 37.52
C VAL A 98 43.33 66.96 37.73
N THR A 99 42.85 66.52 38.90
CA THR A 99 41.46 66.47 39.42
C THR A 99 41.04 67.82 40.12
N PRO A 100 39.78 68.12 40.60
CA PRO A 100 39.03 67.37 41.64
C PRO A 100 37.47 67.50 41.65
N LYS A 101 36.89 67.22 42.84
CA LYS A 101 35.49 66.91 43.24
C LYS A 101 34.46 68.08 43.33
N GLU A 102 33.18 67.66 43.37
CA GLU A 102 32.04 68.16 44.18
C GLU A 102 31.42 69.57 43.93
N GLY A 103 30.09 69.66 44.12
CA GLY A 103 29.33 70.93 44.19
C GLY A 103 27.85 70.81 43.79
N ARG A 104 26.90 71.30 44.60
CA ARG A 104 25.44 71.14 44.39
C ARG A 104 24.65 72.45 44.68
N GLY A 105 23.84 72.90 43.71
CA GLY A 105 22.55 73.59 43.97
C GLY A 105 22.36 75.05 43.51
N THR A 106 21.15 75.33 42.95
CA THR A 106 20.39 76.62 42.90
C THR A 106 21.03 77.84 42.20
N GLY A 107 20.34 78.73 41.46
CA GLY A 107 18.91 78.99 41.16
C GLY A 107 18.74 80.51 40.84
N PRO A 108 17.52 81.10 40.74
CA PRO A 108 16.38 80.78 39.85
C PRO A 108 15.77 82.06 39.15
N THR A 109 14.81 81.88 38.22
CA THR A 109 13.80 82.93 37.88
C THR A 109 12.46 82.32 37.40
N ALA A 110 11.35 83.07 37.53
CA ALA A 110 9.94 82.68 37.27
C ALA A 110 9.26 83.74 36.34
N PRO A 111 7.91 83.92 36.18
CA PRO A 111 6.69 83.21 36.67
C PRO A 111 5.62 82.96 35.54
N GLU A 112 4.30 82.78 35.74
CA GLU A 112 3.47 81.80 36.50
C GLU A 112 1.94 82.08 36.27
N LEU A 113 1.03 81.09 36.15
CA LEU A 113 -0.39 81.12 36.67
C LEU A 113 -1.24 79.81 36.45
N LEU A 114 -1.66 79.15 37.56
CA LEU A 114 -2.96 78.48 37.92
C LEU A 114 -3.78 77.59 36.91
N THR A 115 -4.22 76.31 37.09
CA THR A 115 -4.87 75.44 38.15
C THR A 115 -6.43 75.46 38.20
N PRO A 116 -7.23 74.41 38.62
CA PRO A 116 -6.98 73.32 39.63
C PRO A 116 -7.59 71.85 39.40
N PRO A 117 -7.34 70.86 40.31
CA PRO A 117 -7.89 69.44 40.36
C PRO A 117 -8.97 69.23 41.49
N PRO A 118 -9.32 68.06 42.14
CA PRO A 118 -8.94 66.60 42.05
C PRO A 118 -10.06 65.48 42.31
N GLY A 119 -9.69 64.17 42.40
CA GLY A 119 -10.39 63.06 43.16
C GLY A 119 -11.14 61.93 42.37
N THR A 120 -11.56 60.74 42.89
CA THR A 120 -11.09 59.81 43.98
C THR A 120 -11.87 58.44 44.02
N THR A 121 -11.18 57.30 44.27
CA THR A 121 -11.64 55.98 44.88
C THR A 121 -12.69 55.00 44.27
N ALA A 122 -12.43 53.68 44.47
CA ALA A 122 -13.32 52.50 44.70
C ALA A 122 -13.60 51.43 43.57
N PRO A 123 -13.93 50.15 43.91
CA PRO A 123 -13.92 48.98 42.98
C PRO A 123 -15.29 48.19 42.86
N PRO A 124 -15.49 46.83 42.99
CA PRO A 124 -16.25 46.04 41.98
C PRO A 124 -17.44 45.13 42.47
N LEU A 125 -17.98 44.29 41.54
CA LEU A 125 -18.82 43.05 41.66
C LEU A 125 -20.39 43.03 41.47
N SER A 126 -20.83 42.20 40.50
CA SER A 126 -21.98 41.22 40.43
C SER A 126 -23.49 41.54 40.66
N GLY A 127 -24.29 41.48 39.57
CA GLY A 127 -25.68 40.90 39.44
C GLY A 127 -26.90 41.56 40.15
N PRO A 128 -28.15 41.02 40.06
CA PRO A 128 -28.83 40.31 38.94
C PRO A 128 -30.35 40.67 38.72
N ALA A 129 -30.96 40.19 37.60
CA ALA A 129 -32.41 39.93 37.35
C ALA A 129 -33.49 41.08 37.27
N SER A 130 -34.65 40.75 36.66
CA SER A 130 -35.75 41.66 36.23
C SER A 130 -36.94 41.79 37.22
N PRO A 131 -37.86 42.77 37.05
CA PRO A 131 -39.20 42.50 36.44
C PRO A 131 -39.88 43.68 35.68
N GLY A 132 -41.08 43.44 35.10
CA GLY A 132 -42.01 44.43 34.48
C GLY A 132 -43.49 44.12 34.86
N PRO A 133 -44.55 44.41 34.04
CA PRO A 133 -44.68 45.19 32.80
C PRO A 133 -45.39 46.57 33.06
N PRO A 134 -46.69 46.94 32.78
CA PRO A 134 -47.86 46.33 32.08
C PRO A 134 -48.63 47.24 31.05
N LEU A 135 -49.83 46.79 30.61
CA LEU A 135 -50.97 47.51 29.96
C LEU A 135 -50.89 48.00 28.48
N GLY A 136 -51.72 47.37 27.62
CA GLY A 136 -52.19 47.84 26.30
C GLY A 136 -53.70 48.20 26.35
N PRO A 137 -54.59 47.73 25.43
CA PRO A 137 -54.43 46.88 24.22
C PRO A 137 -54.50 47.76 22.94
N GLU A 138 -54.99 47.46 21.72
CA GLU A 138 -55.74 46.37 21.01
C GLU A 138 -55.19 46.32 19.54
N GLY A 139 -55.44 45.35 18.65
CA GLY A 139 -56.10 44.02 18.64
C GLY A 139 -55.58 43.23 17.41
N GLY A 140 -55.64 41.89 17.35
CA GLY A 140 -56.63 41.12 16.58
C GLY A 140 -56.43 41.19 15.04
N GLU A 141 -56.25 40.12 14.25
CA GLU A 141 -56.34 38.66 14.49
C GLU A 141 -55.39 37.89 13.52
N GLU A 142 -55.16 36.59 13.74
CA GLU A 142 -54.56 35.68 12.74
C GLU A 142 -55.65 34.92 11.98
N GLU A 143 -55.55 34.84 10.64
CA GLU A 143 -55.66 33.57 9.87
C GLU A 143 -55.58 33.82 8.35
N THR A 144 -54.67 33.14 7.65
CA THR A 144 -54.93 32.53 6.32
C THR A 144 -53.77 31.65 5.86
N THR A 145 -54.07 30.39 5.53
CA THR A 145 -53.08 29.48 4.94
C THR A 145 -52.70 29.92 3.52
N THR A 146 -51.40 30.09 3.25
CA THR A 146 -50.89 30.17 1.87
C THR A 146 -49.78 29.14 1.64
N THR A 147 -50.04 28.20 0.74
CA THR A 147 -49.05 27.24 0.26
C THR A 147 -47.99 27.97 -0.56
N ILE A 148 -46.77 28.08 -0.05
CA ILE A 148 -45.64 28.60 -0.82
C ILE A 148 -45.28 27.55 -1.89
N ILE A 149 -45.70 27.80 -3.12
CA ILE A 149 -45.26 27.04 -4.29
C ILE A 149 -43.78 27.35 -4.49
N THR A 150 -42.91 26.35 -4.32
CA THR A 150 -41.48 26.48 -4.61
C THR A 150 -41.27 26.54 -6.13
N THR A 151 -41.48 27.71 -6.73
CA THR A 151 -41.01 27.97 -8.09
C THR A 151 -39.49 27.95 -8.08
N THR A 152 -38.90 26.81 -8.47
CA THR A 152 -37.50 26.74 -8.88
C THR A 152 -37.29 27.64 -10.09
N THR A 153 -36.96 28.91 -9.83
CA THR A 153 -36.36 29.79 -10.83
C THR A 153 -35.02 29.18 -11.20
N VAL A 154 -35.00 28.42 -12.30
CA VAL A 154 -33.75 28.06 -12.97
C VAL A 154 -33.13 29.37 -13.42
N THR A 155 -32.15 29.85 -12.66
CA THR A 155 -31.34 31.01 -13.03
C THR A 155 -30.46 30.60 -14.20
N THR A 156 -31.03 30.62 -15.40
CA THR A 156 -30.26 30.50 -16.64
C THR A 156 -29.21 31.59 -16.62
N THR A 157 -27.94 31.20 -16.44
CA THR A 157 -26.81 32.10 -16.43
C THR A 157 -26.81 32.89 -17.73
N VAL A 158 -27.19 34.17 -17.65
CA VAL A 158 -27.13 35.07 -18.82
C VAL A 158 -25.66 35.31 -19.09
N THR A 159 -25.11 34.55 -20.03
CA THR A 159 -23.68 34.57 -20.34
C THR A 159 -23.28 35.99 -20.75
N SER A 160 -22.56 36.68 -19.85
CA SER A 160 -22.01 37.99 -20.14
C SER A 160 -21.06 37.87 -21.33
N PRO A 161 -21.13 38.75 -22.35
CA PRO A 161 -20.27 38.63 -23.52
C PRO A 161 -18.80 38.71 -23.10
N VAL A 162 -18.02 37.69 -23.46
CA VAL A 162 -16.64 37.52 -23.01
C VAL A 162 -15.77 38.65 -23.55
N LEU A 163 -15.41 39.57 -22.67
CA LEU A 163 -14.60 40.75 -22.99
C LEU A 163 -13.12 40.37 -23.10
N CYS A 164 -12.59 40.42 -24.31
CA CYS A 164 -11.15 40.49 -24.54
C CYS A 164 -10.56 41.68 -23.78
N ASN A 165 -9.47 41.47 -23.04
CA ASN A 165 -8.88 42.43 -22.09
C ASN A 165 -9.79 42.79 -20.91
N ASN A 166 -10.03 41.80 -20.03
CA ASN A 166 -10.82 41.96 -18.80
C ASN A 166 -9.96 41.74 -17.53
N ASN A 167 -10.35 42.41 -16.44
CA ASN A 167 -9.73 42.27 -15.11
C ASN A 167 -10.74 41.67 -14.13
N ILE A 168 -10.40 40.50 -13.61
CA ILE A 168 -11.29 39.58 -12.89
C ILE A 168 -10.87 39.54 -11.43
N SER A 169 -11.81 39.73 -10.51
CA SER A 169 -11.56 39.78 -9.05
C SER A 169 -12.48 38.87 -8.22
N GLU A 170 -13.18 37.96 -8.90
CA GLU A 170 -14.01 36.94 -8.27
C GLU A 170 -13.15 35.78 -7.76
N GLY A 171 -13.64 35.06 -6.74
CA GLY A 171 -12.90 33.95 -6.12
C GLY A 171 -12.95 32.66 -6.93
N GLU A 172 -13.87 32.53 -7.88
CA GLU A 172 -14.05 31.37 -8.75
C GLU A 172 -14.74 31.80 -10.05
N GLY A 173 -14.45 31.14 -11.17
CA GLY A 173 -15.25 31.29 -12.39
C GLY A 173 -14.68 30.56 -13.61
N HIS A 174 -15.14 30.96 -14.79
CA HIS A 174 -14.66 30.46 -16.07
C HIS A 174 -14.16 31.59 -16.97
N ILE A 175 -13.11 31.30 -17.74
CA ILE A 175 -12.59 32.16 -18.81
C ILE A 175 -12.65 31.35 -20.10
N GLU A 176 -13.28 31.94 -21.12
CA GLU A 176 -13.51 31.34 -22.43
C GLU A 176 -12.81 32.17 -23.52
N SER A 177 -12.63 31.58 -24.70
CA SER A 177 -12.18 32.31 -25.90
C SER A 177 -13.27 33.26 -26.41
N PRO A 178 -12.96 34.49 -26.87
CA PRO A 178 -13.99 35.45 -27.31
C PRO A 178 -14.76 35.02 -28.57
N ASP A 179 -16.09 34.93 -28.45
CA ASP A 179 -16.98 34.57 -29.57
C ASP A 179 -17.15 35.71 -30.59
N LEU A 180 -16.56 35.53 -31.77
CA LEU A 180 -16.60 36.50 -32.89
C LEU A 180 -17.89 36.43 -33.74
N GLY A 181 -19.02 36.11 -33.10
CA GLY A 181 -20.36 36.23 -33.70
C GLY A 181 -20.87 37.69 -33.79
N SER A 182 -20.30 38.60 -33.00
CA SER A 182 -20.69 40.02 -32.96
C SER A 182 -20.22 40.82 -34.18
N SER A 183 -21.05 41.76 -34.64
CA SER A 183 -20.87 42.46 -35.93
C SER A 183 -19.76 43.52 -35.97
N THR A 184 -19.08 43.80 -34.85
CA THR A 184 -18.16 44.95 -34.71
C THR A 184 -16.68 44.64 -34.96
N SER A 185 -16.24 43.38 -34.92
CA SER A 185 -14.81 43.03 -34.93
C SER A 185 -14.36 42.27 -36.20
N ARG A 186 -14.63 42.86 -37.38
CA ARG A 186 -14.18 42.34 -38.69
C ARG A 186 -13.00 43.12 -39.31
N THR A 187 -12.31 43.93 -38.52
CA THR A 187 -11.33 44.94 -38.98
C THR A 187 -9.92 44.78 -38.39
N LEU A 188 -9.71 43.84 -37.47
CA LEU A 188 -8.42 43.59 -36.83
C LEU A 188 -7.94 42.18 -37.19
N GLY A 189 -6.85 42.10 -37.97
CA GLY A 189 -6.22 40.84 -38.39
C GLY A 189 -5.25 40.24 -37.37
N LEU A 190 -5.43 40.56 -36.09
CA LEU A 190 -4.63 40.10 -34.97
C LEU A 190 -5.43 40.32 -33.69
N LEU A 191 -5.74 39.24 -32.98
CA LEU A 191 -6.44 39.24 -31.70
C LEU A 191 -5.42 38.93 -30.59
N ASN A 192 -5.22 39.89 -29.67
CA ASN A 192 -4.34 39.73 -28.52
C ASN A 192 -5.15 40.09 -27.27
N CYS A 193 -5.54 39.08 -26.50
CA CYS A 193 -6.41 39.19 -25.34
C CYS A 193 -5.67 38.80 -24.06
N THR A 194 -5.73 39.66 -23.07
CA THR A 194 -5.04 39.53 -21.79
C THR A 194 -6.05 39.55 -20.66
N TYR A 195 -6.23 38.42 -19.97
CA TYR A 195 -7.09 38.32 -18.80
C TYR A 195 -6.23 38.40 -17.54
N SER A 196 -6.42 39.43 -16.72
CA SER A 196 -5.79 39.51 -15.39
C SER A 196 -6.76 39.02 -14.34
N ILE A 197 -6.33 38.07 -13.51
CA ILE A 197 -7.10 37.54 -12.37
C ILE A 197 -6.39 37.99 -11.09
N HIS A 198 -7.12 38.60 -10.16
CA HIS A 198 -6.60 39.22 -8.94
C HIS A 198 -7.47 38.83 -7.73
N VAL A 199 -6.98 37.89 -6.92
CA VAL A 199 -7.67 37.46 -5.69
C VAL A 199 -7.12 38.19 -4.46
N TYR A 200 -7.76 38.01 -3.30
CA TYR A 200 -7.32 38.59 -2.04
C TYR A 200 -5.87 38.20 -1.71
N PRO A 201 -5.07 39.09 -1.07
CA PRO A 201 -3.78 38.71 -0.49
C PRO A 201 -3.91 37.48 0.40
N GLY A 202 -2.87 36.64 0.42
CA GLY A 202 -2.89 35.36 1.12
C GLY A 202 -3.56 34.21 0.35
N TYR A 203 -4.22 34.49 -0.78
CA TYR A 203 -4.75 33.48 -1.70
C TYR A 203 -3.97 33.48 -3.01
N GLY A 204 -3.88 32.33 -3.66
CA GLY A 204 -3.33 32.12 -5.00
C GLY A 204 -4.45 31.71 -5.95
N ILE A 205 -4.14 31.67 -7.24
CA ILE A 205 -5.11 31.28 -8.27
C ILE A 205 -4.71 29.93 -8.84
N GLU A 206 -5.56 28.93 -8.66
CA GLU A 206 -5.50 27.67 -9.39
C GLU A 206 -6.32 27.82 -10.67
N ILE A 207 -5.83 27.24 -11.77
CA ILE A 207 -6.58 27.08 -13.01
C ILE A 207 -6.66 25.61 -13.40
N GLN A 208 -7.81 25.19 -13.92
CA GLN A 208 -8.02 23.91 -14.56
C GLN A 208 -8.42 24.12 -16.02
N VAL A 209 -7.66 23.53 -16.93
CA VAL A 209 -7.98 23.54 -18.37
C VAL A 209 -9.13 22.57 -18.60
N GLN A 210 -10.31 23.08 -18.96
CA GLN A 210 -11.50 22.27 -19.23
C GLN A 210 -11.59 21.83 -20.68
N THR A 211 -11.32 22.74 -21.62
CA THR A 211 -11.17 22.42 -23.05
C THR A 211 -10.06 23.26 -23.68
N LEU A 212 -9.31 22.71 -24.64
CA LEU A 212 -8.18 23.37 -25.29
C LEU A 212 -8.02 22.94 -26.76
N ASN A 213 -8.61 23.72 -27.67
CA ASN A 213 -8.55 23.49 -29.12
C ASN A 213 -7.89 24.70 -29.81
N LEU A 214 -6.57 24.78 -29.75
CA LEU A 214 -5.77 25.86 -30.37
C LEU A 214 -5.19 25.42 -31.72
N SER A 215 -5.15 26.31 -32.71
CA SER A 215 -4.46 26.05 -33.98
C SER A 215 -2.94 26.30 -33.89
N GLN A 216 -2.17 25.80 -34.88
CA GLN A 216 -0.70 25.93 -34.91
C GLN A 216 -0.18 27.37 -35.00
N GLU A 217 -1.04 28.35 -35.26
CA GLU A 217 -0.69 29.78 -35.28
C GLU A 217 -1.17 30.53 -34.01
N GLU A 218 -1.78 29.83 -33.05
CA GLU A 218 -2.35 30.41 -31.83
C GLU A 218 -1.52 30.07 -30.59
N GLU A 219 -1.32 31.08 -29.74
CA GLU A 219 -0.51 30.99 -28.53
C GLU A 219 -1.33 31.35 -27.29
N LEU A 220 -1.20 30.56 -26.23
CA LEU A 220 -1.78 30.81 -24.91
C LEU A 220 -0.67 30.70 -23.86
N LEU A 221 -0.45 31.78 -23.11
CA LEU A 221 0.58 31.90 -22.09
C LEU A 221 -0.04 32.11 -20.72
N VAL A 222 0.42 31.33 -19.73
CA VAL A 222 0.01 31.43 -18.33
C VAL A 222 1.16 32.07 -17.54
N LEU A 223 0.92 33.25 -16.98
CA LEU A 223 1.95 34.13 -16.39
C LEU A 223 1.59 34.52 -14.95
N ALA A 224 2.45 34.19 -13.98
CA ALA A 224 2.26 34.52 -12.58
C ALA A 224 2.95 35.83 -12.17
N GLY A 225 2.30 36.62 -11.32
CA GLY A 225 2.87 37.81 -10.69
C GLY A 225 2.68 39.13 -11.46
N GLY A 226 3.43 40.15 -11.04
CA GLY A 226 3.14 41.57 -11.33
C GLY A 226 2.47 42.29 -10.15
N GLY A 227 2.96 42.04 -8.93
CA GLY A 227 2.47 42.63 -7.67
C GLY A 227 3.34 43.78 -7.19
N ASP A 228 4.61 43.46 -6.92
CA ASP A 228 5.61 44.40 -6.39
C ASP A 228 6.33 45.17 -7.51
N THR A 229 6.80 46.38 -7.18
CA THR A 229 7.33 47.35 -8.15
C THR A 229 8.68 46.92 -8.74
N GLY A 230 8.64 46.25 -9.89
CA GLY A 230 9.82 45.98 -10.73
C GLY A 230 10.01 44.51 -11.15
N LEU A 231 9.23 43.57 -10.60
CA LEU A 231 9.34 42.14 -10.94
C LEU A 231 8.50 41.80 -12.18
N ALA A 232 9.18 41.27 -13.20
CA ALA A 232 8.53 40.77 -14.42
C ALA A 232 7.65 39.53 -14.14
N PRO A 233 6.56 39.32 -14.90
CA PRO A 233 5.71 38.14 -14.74
C PRO A 233 6.47 36.85 -15.12
N ARG A 234 6.32 35.80 -14.31
CA ARG A 234 6.96 34.50 -14.53
C ARG A 234 6.06 33.58 -15.33
N LEU A 235 6.55 33.02 -16.44
CA LEU A 235 5.85 31.97 -17.18
C LEU A 235 5.65 30.72 -16.29
N LEU A 236 4.41 30.23 -16.22
CA LEU A 236 4.04 28.95 -15.62
C LEU A 236 3.90 27.86 -16.69
N ALA A 237 3.24 28.18 -17.81
CA ALA A 237 3.02 27.29 -18.94
C ALA A 237 2.81 28.07 -20.24
N ASN A 238 3.17 27.46 -21.37
CA ASN A 238 2.83 27.91 -22.72
C ASN A 238 1.84 26.93 -23.39
N SER A 239 1.43 27.19 -24.63
CA SER A 239 0.47 26.35 -25.36
C SER A 239 0.91 24.89 -25.55
N SER A 240 2.22 24.59 -25.57
CA SER A 240 2.72 23.20 -25.65
C SER A 240 2.81 22.50 -24.28
N MET A 241 2.64 23.22 -23.17
CA MET A 241 2.62 22.69 -21.79
C MET A 241 1.21 22.71 -21.18
N LEU A 242 0.17 22.91 -22.00
CA LEU A 242 -1.23 22.92 -21.60
C LEU A 242 -1.97 21.77 -22.29
N GLY A 243 -2.72 20.98 -21.53
CA GLY A 243 -3.62 19.93 -22.01
C GLY A 243 -4.92 19.89 -21.21
N GLU A 244 -5.95 19.24 -21.76
CA GLU A 244 -7.26 19.13 -21.10
C GLU A 244 -7.17 18.33 -19.80
N GLY A 245 -7.87 18.79 -18.76
CA GLY A 245 -7.80 18.27 -17.40
C GLY A 245 -6.61 18.76 -16.56
N GLN A 246 -5.63 19.44 -17.16
CA GLN A 246 -4.43 19.89 -16.45
C GLN A 246 -4.72 21.04 -15.47
N VAL A 247 -4.06 20.97 -14.31
CA VAL A 247 -4.18 21.95 -13.22
C VAL A 247 -2.85 22.70 -13.03
N LEU A 248 -2.90 24.02 -12.90
CA LEU A 248 -1.75 24.88 -12.64
C LEU A 248 -2.04 25.85 -11.48
N ARG A 249 -1.09 26.01 -10.56
CA ARG A 249 -1.21 26.88 -9.38
C ARG A 249 -0.30 28.10 -9.49
N SER A 250 -0.89 29.30 -9.41
CA SER A 250 -0.15 30.57 -9.34
C SER A 250 0.45 30.76 -7.94
N PRO A 251 1.79 30.89 -7.80
CA PRO A 251 2.45 31.17 -6.52
C PRO A 251 2.37 32.67 -6.16
N THR A 252 1.22 33.30 -6.45
CA THR A 252 0.89 34.72 -6.25
C THR A 252 -0.61 34.92 -6.31
N ASN A 253 -1.13 35.92 -5.59
CA ASN A 253 -2.54 36.36 -5.71
C ASN A 253 -2.92 37.03 -7.05
N ARG A 254 -2.01 37.01 -8.04
CA ARG A 254 -2.20 37.52 -9.40
C ARG A 254 -1.83 36.45 -10.42
N LEU A 255 -2.68 36.30 -11.43
CA LEU A 255 -2.43 35.48 -12.62
C LEU A 255 -2.79 36.30 -13.86
N LEU A 256 -2.07 36.07 -14.95
CA LEU A 256 -2.26 36.72 -16.23
C LEU A 256 -2.32 35.64 -17.31
N LEU A 257 -3.40 35.59 -18.08
CA LEU A 257 -3.57 34.72 -19.23
C LEU A 257 -3.48 35.56 -20.48
N GLN A 258 -2.49 35.33 -21.33
CA GLN A 258 -2.35 36.04 -22.60
C GLN A 258 -2.60 35.09 -23.77
N PHE A 259 -3.59 35.43 -24.60
CA PHE A 259 -3.99 34.68 -25.80
C PHE A 259 -3.72 35.51 -27.05
N GLN A 260 -2.99 34.94 -28.01
CA GLN A 260 -2.65 35.56 -29.30
C GLN A 260 -3.16 34.69 -30.45
N SER A 261 -3.93 35.29 -31.36
CA SER A 261 -4.42 34.65 -32.60
C SER A 261 -4.27 35.58 -33.80
N PRO A 262 -3.52 35.20 -34.86
CA PRO A 262 -3.26 36.04 -36.03
C PRO A 262 -4.34 35.94 -37.12
N ARG A 263 -5.44 35.21 -36.89
CA ARG A 263 -6.57 35.06 -37.82
C ARG A 263 -7.89 35.02 -37.04
N VAL A 264 -9.02 35.14 -37.75
CA VAL A 264 -10.35 34.91 -37.15
C VAL A 264 -10.48 33.40 -36.83
N PRO A 265 -10.69 32.99 -35.57
CA PRO A 265 -10.77 31.58 -35.20
C PRO A 265 -11.88 30.85 -35.94
N ARG A 266 -11.60 29.64 -36.44
CA ARG A 266 -12.56 28.77 -37.12
C ARG A 266 -12.90 27.55 -36.24
N GLY A 267 -13.60 27.79 -35.13
CA GLY A 267 -14.05 26.74 -34.22
C GLY A 267 -12.98 26.18 -33.27
N GLY A 268 -11.78 26.77 -33.26
CA GLY A 268 -10.83 26.65 -32.16
C GLY A 268 -11.19 27.60 -31.02
N GLY A 269 -10.82 27.23 -29.79
CA GLY A 269 -11.16 27.95 -28.57
C GLY A 269 -10.65 27.25 -27.31
N PHE A 270 -10.77 27.91 -26.17
CA PHE A 270 -10.36 27.36 -24.88
C PHE A 270 -11.38 27.69 -23.79
N ARG A 271 -11.46 26.82 -22.77
CA ARG A 271 -12.25 27.01 -21.56
C ARG A 271 -11.38 26.66 -20.36
N ILE A 272 -11.17 27.63 -19.48
CA ILE A 272 -10.39 27.48 -18.26
C ILE A 272 -11.31 27.79 -17.07
N HIS A 273 -11.45 26.86 -16.14
CA HIS A 273 -11.97 27.16 -14.80
C HIS A 273 -10.83 27.73 -13.95
N TYR A 274 -11.14 28.68 -13.08
CA TYR A 274 -10.19 29.23 -12.13
C TYR A 274 -10.83 29.30 -10.74
N GLN A 275 -10.02 29.05 -9.70
CA GLN A 275 -10.46 29.13 -8.31
C GLN A 275 -9.35 29.65 -7.38
N ALA A 276 -9.74 30.38 -6.35
CA ALA A 276 -8.86 30.85 -5.31
C ALA A 276 -8.49 29.69 -4.36
N TYR A 277 -7.19 29.45 -4.17
CA TYR A 277 -6.69 28.52 -3.16
C TYR A 277 -5.88 29.29 -2.11
N LEU A 278 -5.81 28.79 -0.88
CA LEU A 278 -5.07 29.46 0.19
C LEU A 278 -3.56 29.28 -0.04
N LEU A 279 -2.78 30.37 -0.03
CA LEU A 279 -1.31 30.29 -0.06
C LEU A 279 -0.79 30.04 1.35
N SER A 280 0.37 29.38 1.44
CA SER A 280 1.07 29.12 2.70
C SER A 280 2.48 29.72 2.63
N CYS A 281 3.01 30.17 3.77
CA CYS A 281 4.43 30.38 3.94
C CYS A 281 5.19 29.04 3.77
N GLY A 282 6.42 29.09 3.27
CA GLY A 282 7.29 27.92 3.27
C GLY A 282 7.59 27.45 4.71
N PHE A 283 7.69 26.14 4.93
CA PHE A 283 8.01 25.62 6.26
C PHE A 283 9.36 26.19 6.74
N PRO A 284 9.43 26.79 7.95
CA PRO A 284 10.64 27.44 8.43
C PRO A 284 11.78 26.43 8.61
N SER A 285 13.01 26.84 8.31
CA SER A 285 14.19 26.01 8.59
C SER A 285 14.33 25.81 10.09
N ARG A 286 14.49 24.56 10.53
CA ARG A 286 14.86 24.26 11.91
C ARG A 286 16.25 24.83 12.20
N PRO A 287 16.46 25.52 13.34
CA PRO A 287 17.79 25.98 13.73
C PRO A 287 18.69 24.78 14.01
N ALA A 288 20.02 24.97 13.92
CA ALA A 288 20.95 24.00 14.48
C ALA A 288 20.80 23.98 16.00
N HIS A 289 20.75 22.80 16.62
CA HIS A 289 20.57 22.61 18.07
C HIS A 289 19.28 23.24 18.62
N GLY A 290 18.16 23.01 17.91
CA GLY A 290 16.82 23.40 18.32
C GLY A 290 15.72 22.90 17.35
N ASP A 291 14.47 23.22 17.67
CA ASP A 291 13.28 22.81 16.89
C ASP A 291 12.27 23.96 16.69
N VAL A 292 11.31 23.77 15.79
CA VAL A 292 10.28 24.77 15.48
C VAL A 292 8.86 24.19 15.50
N SER A 293 8.05 24.66 16.45
CA SER A 293 6.63 24.33 16.54
C SER A 293 5.80 25.34 15.75
N VAL A 294 5.19 24.87 14.66
CA VAL A 294 4.35 25.67 13.76
C VAL A 294 2.88 25.41 14.06
N THR A 295 2.12 26.48 14.28
CA THR A 295 0.66 26.43 14.55
C THR A 295 -0.15 26.33 13.26
N ASP A 296 0.21 27.15 12.26
CA ASP A 296 -0.29 27.08 10.88
C ASP A 296 0.75 27.72 9.95
N LEU A 297 0.78 27.29 8.69
CA LEU A 297 1.58 27.85 7.60
C LEU A 297 0.81 28.91 6.80
N HIS A 298 -0.50 29.03 6.96
CA HIS A 298 -1.31 30.04 6.28
C HIS A 298 -1.12 31.45 6.88
N PRO A 299 -1.46 32.54 6.15
CA PRO A 299 -1.36 33.91 6.64
C PRO A 299 -2.06 34.13 7.99
N GLY A 300 -1.30 34.64 8.97
CA GLY A 300 -1.72 34.77 10.37
C GLY A 300 -1.29 33.61 11.28
N GLY A 301 -0.84 32.49 10.72
CA GLY A 301 -0.20 31.40 11.45
C GLY A 301 1.17 31.80 12.03
N SER A 302 1.58 31.12 13.09
CA SER A 302 2.84 31.41 13.82
C SER A 302 3.77 30.19 13.91
N ALA A 303 5.07 30.45 13.87
CA ALA A 303 6.14 29.51 14.12
C ALA A 303 6.91 29.95 15.38
N THR A 304 7.02 29.06 16.37
CA THR A 304 7.70 29.28 17.65
C THR A 304 8.96 28.44 17.72
N PHE A 305 10.09 29.08 18.02
CA PHE A 305 11.41 28.47 17.96
C PHE A 305 11.95 28.17 19.36
N HIS A 306 12.45 26.96 19.55
CA HIS A 306 12.97 26.47 20.83
C HIS A 306 14.40 25.94 20.63
N CYS A 307 15.29 26.21 21.58
CA CYS A 307 16.65 25.66 21.55
C CYS A 307 16.79 24.43 22.45
N ASP A 308 17.73 23.55 22.10
CA ASP A 308 18.11 22.43 22.94
C ASP A 308 18.76 22.92 24.25
N SER A 309 18.68 22.11 25.30
CA SER A 309 19.25 22.42 26.62
C SER A 309 20.72 22.85 26.51
N GLY A 310 21.09 23.99 27.08
CA GLY A 310 22.45 24.54 27.04
C GLY A 310 22.73 25.51 25.88
N TYR A 311 21.84 25.59 24.89
CA TYR A 311 21.85 26.62 23.86
C TYR A 311 20.85 27.74 24.19
N GLN A 312 21.18 28.98 23.80
CA GLN A 312 20.32 30.15 23.96
C GLN A 312 19.86 30.67 22.59
N LEU A 313 18.57 31.02 22.50
CA LEU A 313 17.98 31.56 21.27
C LEU A 313 18.45 32.99 21.00
N HIS A 314 18.80 33.27 19.75
CA HIS A 314 19.23 34.57 19.27
C HIS A 314 18.41 34.99 18.03
N GLY A 315 17.46 35.89 18.24
CA GLY A 315 16.52 36.38 17.23
C GLY A 315 15.10 36.53 17.80
N GLU A 316 14.10 36.58 16.94
CA GLU A 316 12.69 36.56 17.32
C GLU A 316 12.25 35.14 17.71
N GLU A 317 11.69 34.96 18.90
CA GLU A 317 11.17 33.67 19.41
C GLU A 317 9.95 33.17 18.61
N THR A 318 9.17 34.10 18.06
CA THR A 318 7.96 33.81 17.28
C THR A 318 7.96 34.57 15.98
N LEU A 319 7.90 33.86 14.84
CA LEU A 319 7.65 34.45 13.53
C LEU A 319 6.19 34.24 13.11
N VAL A 320 5.63 35.22 12.39
CA VAL A 320 4.23 35.18 11.90
C VAL A 320 4.22 35.19 10.38
N CYS A 321 3.38 34.35 9.77
CA CYS A 321 3.21 34.31 8.32
C CYS A 321 2.42 35.54 7.86
N LEU A 322 3.07 36.47 7.16
CA LEU A 322 2.48 37.75 6.75
C LEU A 322 1.51 37.58 5.58
N ASN A 323 0.39 38.29 5.65
CA ASN A 323 -0.59 38.34 4.56
C ASN A 323 -0.14 39.29 3.45
N SER A 324 0.25 38.75 2.30
CA SER A 324 0.82 39.50 1.17
C SER A 324 0.53 38.84 -0.19
N THR A 325 1.12 39.37 -1.26
CA THR A 325 1.09 38.81 -2.63
C THR A 325 1.79 37.46 -2.73
N ARG A 326 2.80 37.21 -1.88
CA ARG A 326 3.50 35.95 -1.62
C ARG A 326 3.77 35.83 -0.11
N PRO A 327 2.98 35.05 0.64
CA PRO A 327 3.17 34.92 2.08
C PRO A 327 4.60 34.56 2.46
N ALA A 328 5.13 35.30 3.41
CA ALA A 328 6.50 35.17 3.93
C ALA A 328 6.49 35.42 5.44
N TRP A 329 7.48 34.86 6.16
CA TRP A 329 7.63 35.07 7.59
C TRP A 329 8.00 36.53 7.92
N SER A 330 7.64 36.97 9.12
CA SER A 330 7.84 38.34 9.60
C SER A 330 9.30 38.78 9.77
N GLY A 331 10.24 37.84 9.71
CA GLY A 331 11.68 38.05 9.88
C GLY A 331 12.48 36.83 9.45
N GLU A 332 13.79 36.87 9.65
CA GLU A 332 14.69 35.74 9.45
C GLU A 332 14.60 34.75 10.64
N PRO A 333 14.81 33.43 10.43
CA PRO A 333 14.75 32.45 11.50
C PRO A 333 15.87 32.69 12.54
N PRO A 334 15.58 32.57 13.85
CA PRO A 334 16.58 32.72 14.90
C PRO A 334 17.63 31.59 14.88
N SER A 335 18.79 31.83 15.48
CA SER A 335 19.82 30.81 15.71
C SER A 335 19.92 30.42 17.18
N CYS A 336 20.28 29.17 17.46
CA CYS A 336 20.61 28.69 18.80
C CYS A 336 22.14 28.69 18.97
N MET A 337 22.64 29.35 20.02
CA MET A 337 24.08 29.48 20.27
C MET A 337 24.43 29.07 21.70
N ALA A 338 25.52 28.31 21.86
CA ALA A 338 26.02 27.88 23.16
C ALA A 338 26.70 29.05 23.91
N SER A 339 26.42 29.18 25.21
CA SER A 339 26.98 30.23 26.07
C SER A 339 28.27 29.78 26.77
N CYS A 340 29.40 30.42 26.44
CA CYS A 340 30.69 30.19 27.07
C CYS A 340 30.73 30.73 28.51
N GLY A 341 30.46 29.85 29.47
CA GLY A 341 30.43 30.16 30.90
C GLY A 341 29.11 30.76 31.40
N GLY A 342 28.99 30.85 32.73
CA GLY A 342 27.81 31.35 33.44
C GLY A 342 27.62 30.73 34.82
N THR A 343 26.58 31.13 35.54
CA THR A 343 26.19 30.53 36.83
C THR A 343 24.75 30.03 36.77
N ILE A 344 24.54 28.77 37.17
CA ILE A 344 23.27 28.06 37.15
C ILE A 344 22.85 27.81 38.60
N HIS A 345 22.02 28.72 39.14
CA HIS A 345 21.47 28.61 40.50
C HIS A 345 20.22 27.71 40.54
N ASN A 346 20.04 26.96 41.64
CA ASN A 346 18.97 25.97 41.82
C ASN A 346 18.90 24.95 40.68
N ALA A 347 20.07 24.45 40.26
CA ALA A 347 20.19 23.37 39.29
C ALA A 347 19.35 22.14 39.70
N THR A 348 18.65 21.58 38.72
CA THR A 348 17.80 20.38 38.87
C THR A 348 18.13 19.34 37.81
N LEU A 349 18.02 19.74 36.53
CA LEU A 349 18.49 19.00 35.36
C LEU A 349 18.89 20.01 34.29
N GLY A 350 19.94 19.74 33.53
CA GLY A 350 20.31 20.55 32.37
C GLY A 350 21.55 20.07 31.64
N ARG A 351 22.06 20.93 30.74
CA ARG A 351 23.24 20.65 29.91
C ARG A 351 24.11 21.90 29.78
N ILE A 352 25.42 21.69 29.70
CA ILE A 352 26.44 22.68 29.35
C ILE A 352 27.11 22.24 28.04
N VAL A 353 27.37 23.19 27.15
CA VAL A 353 27.98 22.96 25.83
C VAL A 353 29.07 23.99 25.50
N SER A 354 30.11 23.58 24.78
CA SER A 354 31.08 24.51 24.18
C SER A 354 30.49 25.24 22.95
N PRO A 355 30.88 26.50 22.69
CA PRO A 355 30.65 27.14 21.40
C PRO A 355 31.38 26.43 20.26
N GLU A 356 30.79 26.42 19.07
CA GLU A 356 31.41 25.86 17.87
C GLU A 356 32.57 26.75 17.35
N PRO A 357 33.64 26.17 16.78
CA PRO A 357 34.75 26.92 16.20
C PRO A 357 34.28 27.71 14.96
N GLY A 358 34.29 29.04 15.06
CA GLY A 358 33.77 29.94 14.03
C GLY A 358 32.66 30.90 14.50
N GLY A 359 32.10 30.67 15.68
CA GLY A 359 31.34 31.69 16.40
C GLY A 359 32.20 32.90 16.80
N ALA A 360 31.60 33.94 17.40
CA ALA A 360 32.27 35.20 17.73
C ALA A 360 33.31 35.14 18.89
N ALA A 361 33.82 33.95 19.20
CA ALA A 361 34.93 33.75 20.13
C ALA A 361 36.28 34.12 19.47
N GLY A 362 37.25 34.52 20.30
CA GLY A 362 38.63 34.74 19.86
C GLY A 362 39.39 33.43 19.62
N PRO A 363 40.67 33.49 19.20
CA PRO A 363 41.49 32.30 18.95
C PRO A 363 41.78 31.46 20.20
N ASN A 364 41.62 32.03 21.41
CA ASN A 364 41.72 31.33 22.67
C ASN A 364 40.35 31.38 23.36
N LEU A 365 39.79 30.23 23.69
CA LEU A 365 38.50 30.10 24.38
C LEU A 365 38.73 29.75 25.85
N THR A 366 38.07 30.47 26.77
CA THR A 366 38.09 30.13 28.20
C THR A 366 36.67 30.22 28.77
N CYS A 367 36.04 29.07 28.98
CA CYS A 367 34.67 28.98 29.49
C CYS A 367 34.66 28.49 30.93
N ARG A 368 33.82 29.13 31.77
CA ARG A 368 33.74 28.87 33.22
C ARG A 368 32.29 28.78 33.64
N TRP A 369 31.83 27.58 34.02
CA TRP A 369 30.47 27.35 34.48
C TRP A 369 30.47 27.01 35.97
N VAL A 370 29.55 27.63 36.70
CA VAL A 370 29.29 27.34 38.12
C VAL A 370 27.89 26.78 38.23
N ILE A 371 27.76 25.56 38.71
CA ILE A 371 26.48 24.86 38.89
C ILE A 371 26.21 24.81 40.39
N GLU A 372 25.03 25.25 40.83
CA GLU A 372 24.62 25.27 42.25
C GLU A 372 23.26 24.60 42.40
N ALA A 373 23.21 23.45 43.04
CA ALA A 373 21.98 22.76 43.42
C ALA A 373 21.36 23.41 44.69
N ALA A 374 20.14 22.98 45.02
CA ALA A 374 19.51 23.32 46.29
C ALA A 374 20.22 22.65 47.48
N GLU A 375 20.06 23.20 48.67
CA GLU A 375 20.64 22.66 49.92
C GLU A 375 20.19 21.21 50.18
N GLY A 376 21.13 20.34 50.56
CA GLY A 376 20.88 18.90 50.74
C GLY A 376 20.90 18.06 49.46
N ARG A 377 21.38 18.61 48.34
CA ARG A 377 21.54 17.90 47.06
C ARG A 377 22.99 17.85 46.60
N ARG A 378 23.35 16.75 45.91
CA ARG A 378 24.59 16.60 45.15
C ARG A 378 24.30 16.73 43.65
N LEU A 379 25.32 17.08 42.89
CA LEU A 379 25.30 17.12 41.43
C LEU A 379 26.05 15.91 40.85
N HIS A 380 25.42 15.24 39.89
CA HIS A 380 26.06 14.31 38.95
C HIS A 380 26.36 15.05 37.64
N LEU A 381 27.53 14.83 37.06
CA LEU A 381 27.93 15.25 35.72
C LEU A 381 28.15 14.01 34.84
N HIS A 382 27.37 13.89 33.78
CA HIS A 382 27.51 12.84 32.77
C HIS A 382 28.10 13.44 31.48
N PHE A 383 29.13 12.79 30.93
CA PHE A 383 29.86 13.24 29.74
C PHE A 383 29.21 12.67 28.47
N GLU A 384 28.31 13.43 27.84
CA GLU A 384 27.65 12.96 26.61
C GLU A 384 28.56 13.04 25.39
N ARG A 385 29.36 14.11 25.26
CA ARG A 385 30.37 14.27 24.21
C ARG A 385 31.58 15.00 24.75
N VAL A 386 32.77 14.45 24.52
CA VAL A 386 34.06 15.09 24.80
C VAL A 386 34.95 14.88 23.59
N SER A 387 35.43 15.98 23.01
CA SER A 387 36.42 16.02 21.94
C SER A 387 37.33 17.21 22.25
N LEU A 388 38.49 16.91 22.81
CA LEU A 388 39.52 17.85 23.24
C LEU A 388 40.82 17.49 22.50
N ASP A 389 41.59 18.51 22.12
CA ASP A 389 42.94 18.34 21.59
C ASP A 389 43.95 18.12 22.74
N GLU A 390 44.53 16.92 22.85
CA GLU A 390 45.42 16.50 23.97
C GLU A 390 46.61 17.45 24.22
N ASP A 391 47.08 18.17 23.21
CA ASP A 391 48.21 19.12 23.30
C ASP A 391 47.75 20.58 23.56
N ASN A 392 46.46 20.93 23.33
CA ASN A 392 46.00 22.33 23.22
C ASN A 392 44.73 22.68 24.00
N ASP A 393 43.95 21.70 24.47
CA ASP A 393 42.67 21.88 25.16
C ASP A 393 42.69 21.19 26.54
N ARG A 394 42.09 21.82 27.56
CA ARG A 394 42.02 21.27 28.92
C ARG A 394 40.68 21.50 29.59
N LEU A 395 40.14 20.44 30.17
CA LEU A 395 38.91 20.44 30.98
C LEU A 395 39.24 20.09 32.43
N MET A 396 38.87 20.99 33.35
CA MET A 396 38.99 20.79 34.80
C MET A 396 37.62 20.88 35.46
N VAL A 397 37.31 19.92 36.34
CA VAL A 397 36.09 19.92 37.17
C VAL A 397 36.48 19.95 38.65
N ARG A 398 35.83 20.83 39.42
CA ARG A 398 36.09 21.04 40.85
C ARG A 398 34.82 20.89 41.68
N SER A 399 34.96 20.22 42.82
CA SER A 399 33.90 20.01 43.82
C SER A 399 33.74 21.26 44.67
N GLY A 400 32.68 22.03 44.43
CA GLY A 400 32.46 23.37 44.99
C GLY A 400 32.55 24.50 43.96
N GLY A 401 31.65 25.48 44.07
CA GLY A 401 31.48 26.60 43.12
C GLY A 401 32.59 27.64 43.03
N SER A 402 33.84 27.31 43.36
CA SER A 402 35.00 28.21 43.29
C SER A 402 36.19 27.60 42.53
N PRO A 403 37.06 28.42 41.92
CA PRO A 403 38.29 27.94 41.27
C PRO A 403 39.36 27.42 42.27
N LEU A 404 39.15 27.62 43.58
CA LEU A 404 40.05 27.14 44.65
C LEU A 404 39.56 25.84 45.30
N SER A 405 38.44 25.29 44.86
CA SER A 405 37.86 24.06 45.42
C SER A 405 38.61 22.82 44.90
N PRO A 406 38.52 21.66 45.59
CA PRO A 406 39.21 20.44 45.18
C PRO A 406 38.91 20.04 43.73
N VAL A 407 39.96 19.69 42.97
CA VAL A 407 39.82 19.10 41.64
C VAL A 407 39.36 17.64 41.80
N ILE A 408 38.34 17.26 41.04
CA ILE A 408 37.81 15.89 40.97
C ILE A 408 38.00 15.25 39.59
N TYR A 409 38.40 16.04 38.58
CA TYR A 409 38.78 15.57 37.25
C TYR A 409 39.64 16.63 36.54
N ASP A 410 40.66 16.18 35.81
CA ASP A 410 41.61 17.02 35.07
C ASP A 410 42.07 16.27 33.81
N SER A 411 41.72 16.75 32.61
CA SER A 411 41.97 16.01 31.36
C SER A 411 43.46 15.80 31.02
N ASP A 412 44.37 16.56 31.64
CA ASP A 412 45.83 16.33 31.53
C ASP A 412 46.30 15.06 32.27
N MET A 413 45.46 14.51 33.16
CA MET A 413 45.84 13.51 34.16
C MET A 413 44.98 12.24 34.10
N ASP A 414 43.68 12.38 33.80
CA ASP A 414 42.67 11.33 33.90
C ASP A 414 41.83 11.20 32.60
N ASP A 415 41.63 9.96 32.15
CA ASP A 415 40.68 9.64 31.06
C ASP A 415 39.24 9.99 31.45
N VAL A 416 38.38 10.32 30.47
CA VAL A 416 36.97 10.68 30.71
C VAL A 416 36.22 9.54 31.42
N PRO A 417 35.67 9.75 32.64
CA PRO A 417 35.11 8.66 33.43
C PRO A 417 33.73 8.21 32.92
N GLU A 418 33.60 6.91 32.63
CA GLU A 418 32.37 6.29 32.08
C GLU A 418 31.12 6.55 32.94
N ARG A 419 31.25 6.48 34.28
CA ARG A 419 30.17 6.72 35.25
C ARG A 419 29.88 8.20 35.51
N GLY A 420 30.58 9.11 34.82
CA GLY A 420 30.56 10.53 35.11
C GLY A 420 31.27 10.90 36.42
N LEU A 421 30.92 12.06 36.97
CA LEU A 421 31.46 12.59 38.23
C LEU A 421 30.33 12.94 39.19
N ILE A 422 30.57 12.78 40.49
CA ILE A 422 29.68 13.20 41.57
C ILE A 422 30.39 14.29 42.39
N SER A 423 29.64 15.27 42.85
CA SER A 423 30.14 16.32 43.76
C SER A 423 29.96 15.94 45.23
N ASP A 424 30.95 16.27 46.05
CA ASP A 424 30.89 16.14 47.52
C ASP A 424 30.03 17.24 48.17
N ALA A 425 29.63 18.25 47.40
CA ALA A 425 28.95 19.45 47.85
C ALA A 425 27.85 19.86 46.86
N GLN A 426 26.95 20.77 47.28
CA GLN A 426 25.84 21.29 46.45
C GLN A 426 26.26 22.10 45.21
N SER A 427 27.54 22.13 44.83
CA SER A 427 28.01 22.95 43.72
C SER A 427 29.23 22.37 43.01
N LEU A 428 29.36 22.70 41.73
CA LEU A 428 30.46 22.31 40.85
C LEU A 428 30.99 23.52 40.09
N TYR A 429 32.30 23.59 39.91
CA TYR A 429 32.98 24.57 39.08
C TYR A 429 33.66 23.83 37.92
N VAL A 430 33.23 24.13 36.69
CA VAL A 430 33.74 23.53 35.44
C VAL A 430 34.48 24.59 34.64
N GLU A 431 35.71 24.30 34.24
CA GLU A 431 36.58 25.21 33.50
C GLU A 431 37.16 24.52 32.26
N LEU A 432 36.88 25.09 31.10
CA LEU A 432 37.37 24.65 29.80
C LEU A 432 38.31 25.71 29.23
N LEU A 433 39.52 25.31 28.88
CA LEU A 433 40.55 26.11 28.24
C LEU A 433 40.85 25.51 26.86
N SER A 434 41.00 26.33 25.84
CA SER A 434 41.37 25.89 24.48
C SER A 434 42.23 26.96 23.82
N GLU A 435 43.42 26.57 23.35
CA GLU A 435 44.39 27.50 22.77
C GLU A 435 44.39 27.54 21.23
N THR A 436 43.81 26.55 20.53
CA THR A 436 43.59 26.64 19.08
C THR A 436 42.25 26.02 18.62
N PRO A 437 41.45 26.71 17.79
CA PRO A 437 40.18 26.18 17.25
C PRO A 437 40.40 25.30 16.00
N ALA A 438 41.54 24.61 15.90
CA ALA A 438 41.93 23.86 14.70
C ALA A 438 41.17 22.53 14.55
N ASN A 439 40.80 21.92 15.69
CA ASN A 439 39.93 20.76 15.79
C ASN A 439 38.56 21.19 16.37
N PRO A 440 37.47 20.45 16.09
CA PRO A 440 36.16 20.76 16.65
C PRO A 440 36.09 20.41 18.15
N LEU A 441 36.42 21.40 18.98
CA LEU A 441 36.25 21.39 20.43
C LEU A 441 34.77 21.13 20.80
N LEU A 442 34.45 19.88 21.11
CA LEU A 442 33.08 19.43 21.35
C LEU A 442 32.93 18.94 22.79
N LEU A 443 32.51 19.85 23.68
CA LEU A 443 32.12 19.52 25.05
C LEU A 443 30.59 19.54 25.16
N SER A 444 30.00 18.46 25.66
CA SER A 444 28.59 18.38 26.04
C SER A 444 28.46 17.60 27.35
N LEU A 445 28.13 18.32 28.43
CA LEU A 445 27.98 17.77 29.78
C LEU A 445 26.52 17.88 30.22
N ARG A 446 25.90 16.76 30.56
CA ARG A 446 24.60 16.71 31.25
C ARG A 446 24.84 16.85 32.76
N PHE A 447 24.04 17.66 33.45
CA PHE A 447 24.09 17.76 34.91
C PHE A 447 22.72 17.48 35.53
N GLU A 448 22.71 16.80 36.68
CA GLU A 448 21.50 16.43 37.42
C GLU A 448 21.71 16.63 38.93
N ALA A 449 20.71 17.16 39.64
CA ALA A 449 20.77 17.40 41.08
C ALA A 449 19.85 16.45 41.87
N PHE A 450 20.48 15.50 42.58
CA PHE A 450 19.81 14.44 43.34
C PHE A 450 20.03 14.60 44.85
N GLU A 451 19.22 13.94 45.68
CA GLU A 451 19.33 13.98 47.15
C GLU A 451 20.20 12.81 47.65
N GLU A 452 20.88 12.99 48.79
CA GLU A 452 21.90 12.05 49.27
C GLU A 452 21.37 10.68 49.73
N ASP A 453 20.05 10.48 49.81
CA ASP A 453 19.41 9.23 50.26
C ASP A 453 19.08 8.26 49.13
N ARG A 454 19.50 8.56 47.89
CA ARG A 454 19.18 7.80 46.67
C ARG A 454 20.24 7.93 45.58
N CYS A 455 20.19 7.04 44.61
CA CYS A 455 21.02 7.13 43.42
C CYS A 455 20.52 8.22 42.44
N PHE A 456 21.42 8.76 41.61
CA PHE A 456 21.07 9.66 40.50
C PHE A 456 20.31 8.90 39.40
N ALA A 457 19.50 9.58 38.59
CA ALA A 457 18.80 8.93 37.49
C ALA A 457 19.79 8.57 36.35
N PRO A 458 19.94 7.29 35.99
CA PRO A 458 20.91 6.88 34.98
C PRO A 458 20.46 7.33 33.59
N PHE A 459 21.42 7.71 32.75
CA PHE A 459 21.16 8.23 31.42
C PHE A 459 21.56 7.24 30.33
N LEU A 460 20.75 7.15 29.27
CA LEU A 460 20.99 6.30 28.12
C LEU A 460 20.79 7.10 26.82
N ALA A 461 21.89 7.54 26.22
CA ALA A 461 21.84 8.16 24.89
C ALA A 461 21.22 7.16 23.89
N HIS A 462 20.31 7.63 23.03
CA HIS A 462 19.61 6.82 22.02
C HIS A 462 18.89 5.57 22.57
N GLY A 463 18.38 5.63 23.80
CA GLY A 463 17.59 4.56 24.41
C GLY A 463 16.55 5.06 25.42
N ASN A 464 15.84 4.12 26.03
CA ASN A 464 14.87 4.34 27.10
C ASN A 464 15.29 3.56 28.36
N VAL A 465 15.17 4.21 29.51
CA VAL A 465 15.34 3.61 30.85
C VAL A 465 13.98 3.34 31.46
N THR A 466 13.80 2.18 32.08
CA THR A 466 12.62 1.83 32.88
C THR A 466 13.07 1.45 34.28
N THR A 467 12.33 1.83 35.33
CA THR A 467 12.75 1.61 36.73
C THR A 467 11.63 0.99 37.56
N THR A 468 12.01 0.22 38.58
CA THR A 468 11.10 -0.31 39.61
C THR A 468 10.68 0.74 40.63
N ASP A 469 11.48 1.79 40.83
CA ASP A 469 11.19 2.93 41.69
C ASP A 469 11.62 4.24 40.98
N PRO A 470 10.70 5.19 40.69
CA PRO A 470 11.03 6.47 40.06
C PRO A 470 11.85 7.41 40.97
N GLU A 471 11.95 7.12 42.26
CA GLU A 471 12.81 7.84 43.20
C GLU A 471 14.19 7.18 43.40
N TYR A 472 14.53 6.12 42.66
CA TYR A 472 15.88 5.50 42.65
C TYR A 472 16.49 5.22 44.03
N ARG A 473 15.65 4.87 45.01
CA ARG A 473 16.03 4.54 46.39
C ARG A 473 16.88 3.25 46.42
N PRO A 474 17.66 3.00 47.49
CA PRO A 474 18.38 1.72 47.65
C PRO A 474 17.45 0.50 47.50
N GLY A 475 17.80 -0.42 46.60
CA GLY A 475 16.98 -1.54 46.13
C GLY A 475 16.21 -1.27 44.83
N ALA A 476 16.30 -0.07 44.24
CA ALA A 476 15.75 0.22 42.93
C ALA A 476 16.58 -0.41 41.81
N LEU A 477 15.91 -1.11 40.90
CA LEU A 477 16.46 -1.65 39.66
C LEU A 477 16.07 -0.77 38.48
N ALA A 478 17.06 -0.23 37.76
CA ALA A 478 16.91 0.45 36.48
C ALA A 478 17.29 -0.50 35.33
N THR A 479 16.45 -0.58 34.29
CA THR A 479 16.57 -1.49 33.14
C THR A 479 16.65 -0.71 31.83
N PHE A 480 17.54 -1.15 30.92
CA PHE A 480 17.94 -0.41 29.72
C PHE A 480 17.43 -1.03 28.42
N SER A 481 17.09 -0.19 27.44
CA SER A 481 16.64 -0.59 26.11
C SER A 481 17.03 0.46 25.06
N CYS A 482 17.51 0.05 23.89
CA CYS A 482 17.91 1.00 22.83
C CYS A 482 16.75 1.35 21.88
N LEU A 483 16.86 2.49 21.20
CA LEU A 483 15.98 2.85 20.09
C LEU A 483 16.27 1.99 18.83
N PRO A 484 15.31 1.84 17.90
CA PRO A 484 15.51 1.07 16.68
C PRO A 484 16.74 1.51 15.87
N GLY A 485 17.61 0.56 15.52
CA GLY A 485 18.88 0.79 14.84
C GLY A 485 20.10 0.85 15.78
N TYR A 486 19.90 0.88 17.09
CA TYR A 486 20.94 0.84 18.11
C TYR A 486 20.89 -0.46 18.94
N ALA A 487 22.01 -0.89 19.49
CA ALA A 487 22.11 -2.02 20.42
C ALA A 487 23.01 -1.69 21.63
N LEU A 488 22.82 -2.43 22.72
CA LEU A 488 23.56 -2.26 23.98
C LEU A 488 24.99 -2.79 23.86
N GLU A 489 25.95 -1.99 24.33
CA GLU A 489 27.34 -2.36 24.54
C GLU A 489 27.69 -2.23 26.04
N PRO A 490 28.34 -3.25 26.65
CA PRO A 490 28.74 -4.52 26.05
C PRO A 490 27.54 -5.43 25.72
N PRO A 491 27.63 -6.28 24.67
CA PRO A 491 26.53 -7.14 24.24
C PRO A 491 26.32 -8.34 25.19
N GLY A 492 25.62 -8.12 26.30
CA GLY A 492 25.24 -9.17 27.25
C GLY A 492 24.47 -8.61 28.46
N PRO A 493 23.95 -9.49 29.33
CA PRO A 493 23.47 -9.08 30.65
C PRO A 493 24.65 -8.71 31.58
N PRO A 494 24.46 -7.79 32.54
CA PRO A 494 23.17 -7.25 32.96
C PRO A 494 22.70 -6.06 32.12
N ASN A 495 21.51 -6.15 31.55
CA ASN A 495 20.81 -5.02 30.93
C ASN A 495 20.11 -4.11 31.96
N ALA A 496 20.63 -4.09 33.19
CA ALA A 496 20.02 -3.47 34.36
C ALA A 496 21.05 -3.20 35.47
N ILE A 497 20.90 -2.10 36.19
CA ILE A 497 21.71 -1.75 37.36
C ILE A 497 20.83 -1.59 38.60
N GLU A 498 21.38 -1.88 39.77
CA GLU A 498 20.72 -1.83 41.08
C GLU A 498 21.36 -0.74 41.94
N CYS A 499 20.54 0.10 42.57
CA CYS A 499 20.98 1.11 43.54
C CYS A 499 21.28 0.39 44.86
N VAL A 500 22.56 0.29 45.21
CA VAL A 500 23.06 -0.46 46.37
C VAL A 500 23.59 0.47 47.47
N ASP A 501 23.75 -0.12 48.66
CA ASP A 501 24.13 0.51 49.92
C ASP A 501 23.12 1.55 50.47
N PRO A 502 22.46 1.28 51.62
CA PRO A 502 21.51 2.21 52.23
C PRO A 502 22.15 3.30 53.11
N THR A 503 23.48 3.40 53.12
CA THR A 503 24.25 4.41 53.88
C THR A 503 25.08 5.33 52.98
N GLU A 504 25.52 4.85 51.82
CA GLU A 504 26.11 5.67 50.74
C GLU A 504 25.59 5.19 49.37
N PRO A 505 24.37 5.60 48.96
CA PRO A 505 23.68 5.06 47.79
C PRO A 505 24.45 5.25 46.47
N HIS A 506 24.74 4.15 45.79
CA HIS A 506 25.45 4.15 44.51
C HIS A 506 24.97 3.02 43.58
N TRP A 507 25.18 3.18 42.28
CA TRP A 507 24.89 2.13 41.30
C TRP A 507 25.95 1.01 41.39
N ASN A 508 25.48 -0.24 41.35
CA ASN A 508 26.36 -1.42 41.43
C ASN A 508 27.28 -1.56 40.20
N ASP A 509 26.82 -1.15 39.02
CA ASP A 509 27.58 -1.14 37.77
C ASP A 509 27.41 0.17 36.98
N SER A 510 28.15 0.32 35.88
CA SER A 510 28.06 1.47 34.96
C SER A 510 26.77 1.41 34.11
N GLU A 511 26.27 2.56 33.64
CA GLU A 511 25.27 2.58 32.58
C GLU A 511 25.84 1.99 31.26
N PRO A 512 25.08 1.13 30.54
CA PRO A 512 25.50 0.62 29.23
C PRO A 512 25.32 1.68 28.13
N ALA A 513 26.08 1.57 27.04
CA ALA A 513 25.95 2.47 25.89
C ALA A 513 25.04 1.88 24.80
N CYS A 514 24.21 2.70 24.14
CA CYS A 514 23.54 2.30 22.89
C CYS A 514 24.33 2.82 21.69
N LYS A 515 24.86 1.92 20.85
CA LYS A 515 25.59 2.26 19.61
C LYS A 515 24.95 1.65 18.37
N ALA A 516 25.12 2.32 17.23
CA ALA A 516 24.77 1.79 15.91
C ALA A 516 25.85 0.79 15.47
N MET A 517 25.51 -0.51 15.46
CA MET A 517 26.48 -1.58 15.20
C MET A 517 26.82 -1.75 13.71
N CYS A 518 28.08 -2.11 13.44
CA CYS A 518 28.56 -2.53 12.13
C CYS A 518 28.06 -3.95 11.81
N GLY A 519 26.93 -4.03 11.11
CA GLY A 519 26.30 -5.29 10.69
C GLY A 519 25.35 -5.94 11.70
N GLY A 520 24.79 -7.07 11.32
CA GLY A 520 23.86 -7.88 12.12
C GLY A 520 22.67 -8.44 11.33
N GLU A 521 21.86 -9.29 11.97
CA GLU A 521 20.62 -9.83 11.39
C GLU A 521 19.40 -9.15 12.02
N LEU A 522 18.43 -8.75 11.20
CA LEU A 522 17.23 -8.01 11.61
C LEU A 522 15.99 -8.68 11.00
N SER A 523 15.13 -9.23 11.87
CA SER A 523 13.93 -10.00 11.50
C SER A 523 12.61 -9.30 11.83
N GLU A 524 12.66 -8.01 12.15
CA GLU A 524 11.51 -7.17 12.50
C GLU A 524 10.66 -6.79 11.27
N PRO A 525 9.32 -6.66 11.39
CA PRO A 525 8.45 -6.26 10.28
C PRO A 525 8.68 -4.81 9.82
N ALA A 526 9.32 -3.98 10.65
CA ALA A 526 9.83 -2.67 10.26
C ALA A 526 10.97 -2.25 11.20
N GLY A 527 11.94 -1.49 10.68
CA GLY A 527 13.08 -1.05 11.47
C GLY A 527 13.93 0.01 10.78
N VAL A 528 15.09 0.28 11.35
CA VAL A 528 16.06 1.27 10.88
C VAL A 528 17.44 0.63 10.83
N VAL A 529 18.17 0.86 9.74
CA VAL A 529 19.61 0.58 9.64
C VAL A 529 20.35 1.91 9.56
N LEU A 530 21.32 2.06 10.43
CA LEU A 530 22.16 3.24 10.57
C LEU A 530 23.58 2.91 10.11
N SER A 531 24.34 3.92 9.69
CA SER A 531 25.80 3.75 9.58
C SER A 531 26.42 3.48 10.96
N PRO A 532 27.59 2.82 11.05
CA PRO A 532 28.32 2.67 12.29
C PRO A 532 28.50 4.02 13.00
N ASP A 533 28.45 4.00 14.33
CA ASP A 533 28.67 5.16 15.21
C ASP A 533 27.65 6.33 15.05
N TRP A 534 26.63 6.21 14.19
CA TRP A 534 25.60 7.25 13.97
C TRP A 534 24.94 7.72 15.29
N PRO A 535 24.79 9.04 15.54
CA PRO A 535 24.90 10.17 14.61
C PRO A 535 26.33 10.75 14.50
N GLN A 536 27.35 10.04 14.96
CA GLN A 536 28.75 10.41 14.73
C GLN A 536 29.20 9.93 13.34
N SER A 537 30.31 10.46 12.84
CA SER A 537 30.91 10.00 11.59
C SER A 537 31.52 8.62 11.77
N TYR A 538 31.11 7.65 10.96
CA TYR A 538 31.66 6.30 10.93
C TYR A 538 33.17 6.31 10.69
N SER A 539 33.88 5.39 11.34
CA SER A 539 35.33 5.23 11.16
C SER A 539 35.73 4.78 9.74
N PRO A 540 36.95 5.10 9.24
CA PRO A 540 37.48 4.50 8.02
C PRO A 540 37.73 2.99 8.18
N SER A 541 37.94 2.28 7.07
CA SER A 541 38.21 0.82 7.04
C SER A 541 37.13 -0.09 7.63
N GLN A 542 35.85 0.32 7.48
CA GLN A 542 34.68 -0.50 7.84
C GLN A 542 34.20 -1.35 6.66
N ASP A 543 33.82 -2.62 6.93
CA ASP A 543 33.06 -3.49 6.01
C ASP A 543 31.92 -4.16 6.80
N CYS A 544 30.72 -3.58 6.73
CA CYS A 544 29.58 -3.93 7.56
C CYS A 544 28.49 -4.60 6.72
N VAL A 545 27.97 -5.75 7.17
CA VAL A 545 26.91 -6.49 6.46
C VAL A 545 25.69 -6.65 7.38
N TRP A 546 24.53 -6.16 6.92
CA TRP A 546 23.25 -6.37 7.58
C TRP A 546 22.34 -7.27 6.74
N GLY A 547 21.86 -8.37 7.32
CA GLY A 547 20.81 -9.20 6.73
C GLY A 547 19.44 -8.73 7.23
N LEU A 548 18.54 -8.35 6.32
CA LEU A 548 17.14 -8.07 6.64
C LEU A 548 16.28 -9.25 6.17
N HIS A 549 15.40 -9.74 7.05
CA HIS A 549 14.44 -10.81 6.76
C HIS A 549 13.05 -10.40 7.24
N VAL A 550 12.01 -10.65 6.45
CA VAL A 550 10.59 -10.50 6.85
C VAL A 550 9.81 -11.77 6.50
N GLN A 551 8.52 -11.82 6.84
CA GLN A 551 7.64 -12.96 6.51
C GLN A 551 7.73 -13.35 5.01
N GLU A 552 7.82 -14.65 4.72
CA GLU A 552 8.03 -15.27 3.40
C GLU A 552 7.14 -14.69 2.28
N GLU A 553 5.87 -14.44 2.57
CA GLU A 553 4.87 -13.93 1.62
C GLU A 553 4.99 -12.41 1.33
N LYS A 554 5.91 -11.70 1.99
CA LYS A 554 6.10 -10.24 1.88
C LYS A 554 7.29 -9.88 0.98
N ARG A 555 7.56 -8.57 0.92
CA ARG A 555 8.76 -7.91 0.39
C ARG A 555 9.19 -6.80 1.35
N ILE A 556 10.46 -6.42 1.28
CA ILE A 556 11.03 -5.30 2.02
C ILE A 556 10.99 -4.05 1.15
N LEU A 557 10.31 -3.00 1.63
CA LEU A 557 10.43 -1.64 1.11
C LEU A 557 11.47 -0.88 1.92
N LEU A 558 12.62 -0.62 1.30
CA LEU A 558 13.69 0.20 1.85
C LEU A 558 13.49 1.66 1.41
N GLN A 559 13.52 2.60 2.36
CA GLN A 559 13.50 4.04 2.13
C GLN A 559 14.81 4.66 2.64
N VAL A 560 15.57 5.24 1.73
CA VAL A 560 16.73 6.08 2.05
C VAL A 560 16.21 7.44 2.54
N GLU A 561 16.43 7.73 3.84
CA GLU A 561 16.07 8.99 4.50
C GLU A 561 17.24 9.98 4.42
N ILE A 562 18.44 9.50 4.79
CA ILE A 562 19.72 10.20 4.69
C ILE A 562 20.73 9.25 4.07
N LEU A 563 21.51 9.77 3.11
CA LEU A 563 22.72 9.15 2.61
C LEU A 563 23.72 10.29 2.37
N ASN A 564 24.71 10.42 3.24
CA ASN A 564 25.81 11.38 3.12
C ASN A 564 27.12 10.65 3.44
N VAL A 565 27.64 9.96 2.42
CA VAL A 565 28.74 9.00 2.53
C VAL A 565 29.90 9.51 1.67
N ARG A 566 31.16 9.38 2.14
CA ARG A 566 32.36 9.98 1.51
C ARG A 566 32.55 9.53 0.06
N GLU A 567 33.23 10.35 -0.72
CA GLU A 567 33.56 10.07 -2.12
C GLU A 567 34.63 8.97 -2.23
N GLY A 568 34.18 7.73 -2.42
CA GLY A 568 35.02 6.52 -2.49
C GLY A 568 34.44 5.34 -1.70
N ASP A 569 33.61 5.63 -0.70
CA ASP A 569 32.83 4.63 0.04
C ASP A 569 31.62 4.15 -0.77
N MET A 570 31.07 2.99 -0.43
CA MET A 570 29.97 2.37 -1.17
C MET A 570 29.01 1.59 -0.27
N LEU A 571 27.71 1.85 -0.44
CA LEU A 571 26.62 1.09 0.17
C LEU A 571 25.92 0.27 -0.92
N THR A 572 26.10 -1.05 -0.89
CA THR A 572 25.53 -2.00 -1.86
C THR A 572 24.31 -2.70 -1.27
N LEU A 573 23.28 -2.87 -2.10
CA LEU A 573 22.00 -3.47 -1.72
C LEU A 573 21.77 -4.72 -2.58
N PHE A 574 21.56 -5.88 -1.97
CA PHE A 574 21.45 -7.20 -2.62
C PHE A 574 20.08 -7.83 -2.37
N ASP A 575 19.41 -8.24 -3.45
CA ASP A 575 18.07 -8.83 -3.50
C ASP A 575 18.09 -10.31 -3.09
N GLY A 576 18.14 -10.56 -1.79
CA GLY A 576 18.19 -11.90 -1.20
C GLY A 576 19.11 -11.99 0.02
N ASP A 577 19.23 -13.21 0.54
CA ASP A 577 20.18 -13.57 1.59
C ASP A 577 21.64 -13.58 1.06
N GLY A 578 22.52 -12.92 1.81
CA GLY A 578 23.95 -12.80 1.57
C GLY A 578 24.38 -11.85 0.44
N PRO A 579 25.64 -11.36 0.47
CA PRO A 579 26.22 -10.50 -0.56
C PRO A 579 26.51 -11.22 -1.89
N SER A 580 26.13 -12.48 -2.04
CA SER A 580 26.14 -13.22 -3.30
C SER A 580 24.86 -13.05 -4.13
N ALA A 581 23.82 -12.42 -3.58
CA ALA A 581 22.54 -12.21 -4.25
C ALA A 581 22.60 -11.09 -5.31
N ARG A 582 21.48 -10.82 -5.99
CA ARG A 582 21.44 -9.85 -7.10
C ARG A 582 21.52 -8.42 -6.59
N VAL A 583 22.49 -7.62 -7.04
CA VAL A 583 22.54 -6.18 -6.71
C VAL A 583 21.28 -5.45 -7.22
N LEU A 584 20.53 -4.82 -6.30
CA LEU A 584 19.44 -3.87 -6.58
C LEU A 584 19.98 -2.48 -6.92
N ALA A 585 20.95 -2.00 -6.12
CA ALA A 585 21.58 -0.71 -6.31
C ALA A 585 22.95 -0.65 -5.61
N GLN A 586 23.82 0.23 -6.10
CA GLN A 586 24.99 0.72 -5.39
C GLN A 586 24.80 2.21 -5.16
N LEU A 587 24.92 2.65 -3.91
CA LEU A 587 24.73 4.02 -3.47
C LEU A 587 26.09 4.60 -3.08
N ARG A 588 26.41 5.80 -3.59
CA ARG A 588 27.66 6.54 -3.36
C ARG A 588 27.38 8.05 -3.32
N GLY A 589 28.14 8.77 -2.50
CA GLY A 589 28.00 10.22 -2.33
C GLY A 589 26.65 10.63 -1.71
N PRO A 590 26.36 11.94 -1.64
CA PRO A 590 25.03 12.44 -1.25
C PRO A 590 23.99 12.11 -2.33
N GLN A 591 22.88 11.47 -1.94
CA GLN A 591 21.77 11.12 -2.85
C GLN A 591 20.43 11.63 -2.31
N PRO A 592 19.47 12.00 -3.18
CA PRO A 592 18.12 12.35 -2.76
C PRO A 592 17.36 11.14 -2.20
N ARG A 593 16.36 11.41 -1.34
CA ARG A 593 15.49 10.39 -0.74
C ARG A 593 14.89 9.48 -1.81
N ARG A 594 15.10 8.16 -1.68
CA ARG A 594 14.68 7.16 -2.66
C ARG A 594 14.07 5.95 -1.98
N ARG A 595 13.09 5.32 -2.65
CA ARG A 595 12.51 4.03 -2.27
C ARG A 595 13.01 2.92 -3.19
N LEU A 596 13.23 1.74 -2.62
CA LEU A 596 13.68 0.51 -3.28
C LEU A 596 12.88 -0.66 -2.70
N LEU A 597 12.57 -1.66 -3.53
CA LEU A 597 11.76 -2.82 -3.14
C LEU A 597 12.53 -4.10 -3.49
N SER A 598 12.61 -5.06 -2.57
CA SER A 598 13.13 -6.40 -2.85
C SER A 598 12.15 -7.22 -3.71
N SER A 599 12.60 -8.32 -4.30
CA SER A 599 11.74 -9.30 -4.99
C SER A 599 11.23 -10.42 -4.06
N GLY A 600 11.92 -10.69 -2.95
CA GLY A 600 11.58 -11.69 -1.92
C GLY A 600 11.56 -11.12 -0.48
N PRO A 601 11.51 -11.99 0.54
CA PRO A 601 11.47 -11.60 1.95
C PRO A 601 12.84 -11.11 2.47
N ASP A 602 13.93 -11.46 1.80
CA ASP A 602 15.29 -11.15 2.24
C ASP A 602 15.89 -9.96 1.48
N LEU A 603 16.68 -9.14 2.17
CA LEU A 603 17.41 -8.01 1.59
C LEU A 603 18.73 -7.79 2.36
N THR A 604 19.87 -8.04 1.71
CA THR A 604 21.18 -7.85 2.34
C THR A 604 21.77 -6.49 1.99
N LEU A 605 22.30 -5.79 3.00
CA LEU A 605 22.96 -4.48 2.88
C LEU A 605 24.45 -4.67 3.18
N GLN A 606 25.35 -4.14 2.35
CA GLN A 606 26.78 -4.11 2.64
C GLN A 606 27.33 -2.70 2.50
N PHE A 607 27.98 -2.19 3.56
CA PHE A 607 28.66 -0.91 3.57
C PHE A 607 30.17 -1.10 3.61
N GLN A 608 30.87 -0.53 2.62
CA GLN A 608 32.33 -0.57 2.51
C GLN A 608 32.90 0.85 2.52
N ALA A 609 33.72 1.15 3.53
CA ALA A 609 34.48 2.39 3.66
C ALA A 609 35.99 2.09 3.54
N PRO A 610 36.62 2.23 2.36
CA PRO A 610 38.05 1.94 2.20
C PRO A 610 38.96 2.74 3.16
N PRO A 611 40.18 2.22 3.42
CA PRO A 611 41.18 2.94 4.21
C PRO A 611 41.60 4.23 3.50
N GLY A 612 41.58 5.33 4.25
CA GLY A 612 41.94 6.67 3.79
C GLY A 612 42.38 7.54 4.97
N PRO A 613 42.87 8.77 4.71
CA PRO A 613 43.26 9.68 5.79
C PRO A 613 42.06 10.02 6.69
N PRO A 614 42.25 10.21 8.01
CA PRO A 614 41.15 10.37 8.98
C PRO A 614 40.30 11.62 8.72
N ASN A 615 40.91 12.68 8.20
CA ASN A 615 40.26 13.83 7.56
C ASN A 615 40.83 13.93 6.13
N PRO A 616 40.02 14.18 5.08
CA PRO A 616 39.02 15.25 5.07
C PRO A 616 37.65 14.89 4.44
N GLY A 617 36.59 15.59 4.89
CA GLY A 617 35.26 15.54 4.29
C GLY A 617 34.28 14.70 5.11
N LEU A 618 33.42 15.39 5.86
CA LEU A 618 32.52 14.76 6.84
C LEU A 618 31.35 14.04 6.15
N GLY A 619 31.55 12.79 5.79
CA GLY A 619 30.46 11.86 5.51
C GLY A 619 29.67 11.63 6.80
N GLN A 620 28.51 12.28 6.92
CA GLN A 620 27.68 12.20 8.13
C GLN A 620 27.07 10.81 8.36
N GLY A 621 27.13 9.91 7.37
CA GLY A 621 26.61 8.54 7.48
C GLY A 621 25.34 8.30 6.67
N PHE A 622 24.54 7.33 7.10
CA PHE A 622 23.27 7.03 6.44
C PHE A 622 22.19 6.55 7.42
N VAL A 623 20.94 6.78 7.02
CA VAL A 623 19.73 6.34 7.71
C VAL A 623 18.80 5.71 6.69
N LEU A 624 18.58 4.40 6.85
CA LEU A 624 17.70 3.59 6.02
C LEU A 624 16.53 3.09 6.86
N HIS A 625 15.30 3.40 6.47
CA HIS A 625 14.11 2.80 7.07
C HIS A 625 13.66 1.62 6.21
N PHE A 626 13.37 0.47 6.81
CA PHE A 626 12.81 -0.69 6.11
C PHE A 626 11.47 -1.09 6.71
N LYS A 627 10.58 -1.68 5.90
CA LYS A 627 9.34 -2.29 6.36
C LYS A 627 8.82 -3.36 5.40
N GLU A 628 8.04 -4.29 5.94
CA GLU A 628 7.28 -5.24 5.13
C GLU A 628 6.18 -4.55 4.30
N VAL A 629 5.99 -5.06 3.09
CA VAL A 629 4.97 -4.67 2.12
C VAL A 629 4.49 -5.94 1.40
N PRO A 630 3.19 -6.08 1.06
CA PRO A 630 2.72 -7.22 0.26
C PRO A 630 3.42 -7.29 -1.11
N ARG A 631 3.51 -8.50 -1.67
CA ARG A 631 4.15 -8.72 -2.98
C ARG A 631 3.36 -8.02 -4.11
N ASN A 632 3.89 -6.89 -4.59
CA ASN A 632 3.33 -6.08 -5.69
C ASN A 632 3.43 -6.75 -7.09
N ASP A 633 3.28 -8.08 -7.16
CA ASP A 633 3.14 -8.88 -8.39
C ASP A 633 1.69 -9.37 -8.59
N THR A 634 0.74 -8.83 -7.80
CA THR A 634 -0.70 -9.12 -7.86
C THR A 634 -1.42 -8.23 -8.86
N CYS A 635 -2.24 -8.82 -9.73
CA CYS A 635 -3.21 -8.08 -10.54
C CYS A 635 -4.31 -7.43 -9.66
N PRO A 636 -4.99 -6.36 -10.14
CA PRO A 636 -6.09 -5.71 -9.41
C PRO A 636 -7.20 -6.70 -9.05
N GLU A 637 -7.80 -6.56 -7.87
CA GLU A 637 -8.93 -7.43 -7.50
C GLU A 637 -10.20 -7.06 -8.29
N LEU A 638 -10.81 -8.08 -8.92
CA LEU A 638 -12.09 -7.97 -9.62
C LEU A 638 -13.23 -8.47 -8.73
N PRO A 639 -14.41 -7.81 -8.71
CA PRO A 639 -15.56 -8.29 -7.96
C PRO A 639 -16.11 -9.61 -8.52
N PRO A 640 -16.83 -10.42 -7.71
CA PRO A 640 -17.68 -11.48 -8.24
C PRO A 640 -18.84 -10.87 -9.06
N PRO A 641 -19.40 -11.61 -10.03
CA PRO A 641 -20.56 -11.14 -10.79
C PRO A 641 -21.84 -11.24 -9.96
N GLU A 642 -22.81 -10.35 -10.19
CA GLU A 642 -24.16 -10.55 -9.65
C GLU A 642 -24.77 -11.85 -10.21
N TRP A 643 -25.42 -12.63 -9.35
CA TRP A 643 -25.99 -13.95 -9.70
C TRP A 643 -24.95 -14.95 -10.25
N GLY A 644 -23.75 -14.93 -9.67
CA GLY A 644 -22.68 -15.89 -9.93
C GLY A 644 -21.54 -15.82 -8.92
N TRP A 645 -20.47 -16.57 -9.19
CA TRP A 645 -19.26 -16.60 -8.37
C TRP A 645 -18.00 -16.67 -9.24
N ARG A 646 -16.85 -16.35 -8.63
CA ARG A 646 -15.51 -16.55 -9.21
C ARG A 646 -14.69 -17.50 -8.34
N THR A 647 -13.84 -18.31 -8.95
CA THR A 647 -12.83 -19.13 -8.27
C THR A 647 -11.45 -18.81 -8.83
N ALA A 648 -10.44 -18.72 -7.96
CA ALA A 648 -9.05 -18.47 -8.35
C ALA A 648 -8.21 -19.76 -8.29
N SER A 649 -7.19 -19.88 -9.15
CA SER A 649 -6.25 -21.00 -9.11
C SER A 649 -5.23 -20.92 -7.96
N HIS A 650 -5.04 -19.74 -7.38
CA HIS A 650 -4.16 -19.45 -6.25
C HIS A 650 -4.89 -18.51 -5.27
N GLY A 651 -4.46 -18.47 -4.01
CA GLY A 651 -5.06 -17.58 -2.99
C GLY A 651 -4.81 -16.10 -3.28
N ASP A 652 -3.57 -15.76 -3.64
CA ASP A 652 -3.17 -14.42 -4.07
C ASP A 652 -3.28 -14.26 -5.60
N LEU A 653 -3.67 -13.08 -6.07
CA LEU A 653 -3.92 -12.77 -7.48
C LEU A 653 -2.62 -12.50 -8.29
N ILE A 654 -1.58 -13.28 -8.07
CA ILE A 654 -0.24 -13.10 -8.66
C ILE A 654 -0.21 -13.38 -10.18
N ARG A 655 0.84 -12.93 -10.87
CA ARG A 655 1.15 -13.29 -12.28
C ARG A 655 0.90 -14.77 -12.58
N GLY A 656 0.17 -15.06 -13.65
CA GLY A 656 -0.22 -16.42 -14.05
C GLY A 656 -1.42 -17.00 -13.29
N THR A 657 -1.97 -16.30 -12.28
CA THR A 657 -3.23 -16.71 -11.63
C THR A 657 -4.38 -16.67 -12.62
N VAL A 658 -5.24 -17.68 -12.52
CA VAL A 658 -6.40 -17.89 -13.39
C VAL A 658 -7.65 -17.70 -12.54
N LEU A 659 -8.54 -16.80 -12.96
CA LEU A 659 -9.89 -16.67 -12.43
C LEU A 659 -10.86 -17.39 -13.38
N THR A 660 -11.73 -18.22 -12.82
CA THR A 660 -12.85 -18.84 -13.55
C THR A 660 -14.16 -18.28 -13.00
N TYR A 661 -15.04 -17.81 -13.87
CA TYR A 661 -16.34 -17.22 -13.55
C TYR A 661 -17.47 -18.19 -13.90
N GLN A 662 -18.48 -18.30 -13.02
CA GLN A 662 -19.62 -19.20 -13.16
C GLN A 662 -20.90 -18.50 -12.70
N CYS A 663 -22.01 -18.71 -13.40
CA CYS A 663 -23.31 -18.11 -13.07
C CYS A 663 -24.23 -19.09 -12.32
N GLU A 664 -25.19 -18.54 -11.57
CA GLU A 664 -26.22 -19.32 -10.89
C GLU A 664 -27.18 -20.03 -11.89
N PRO A 665 -27.78 -21.18 -11.50
CA PRO A 665 -28.69 -21.92 -12.36
C PRO A 665 -29.86 -21.06 -12.86
N GLY A 666 -29.93 -20.85 -14.18
CA GLY A 666 -30.92 -19.98 -14.82
C GLY A 666 -30.35 -18.69 -15.39
N TYR A 667 -29.05 -18.43 -15.20
CA TYR A 667 -28.31 -17.33 -15.80
C TYR A 667 -27.24 -17.86 -16.77
N GLU A 668 -26.95 -17.11 -17.83
CA GLU A 668 -25.88 -17.35 -18.80
C GLU A 668 -24.76 -16.32 -18.65
N LEU A 669 -23.51 -16.73 -18.89
CA LEU A 669 -22.35 -15.88 -18.77
C LEU A 669 -22.12 -15.09 -20.07
N LEU A 670 -22.02 -13.77 -19.94
CA LEU A 670 -21.65 -12.85 -21.02
C LEU A 670 -20.24 -12.31 -20.79
N GLY A 671 -19.30 -12.76 -21.62
CA GLY A 671 -17.87 -12.43 -21.55
C GLY A 671 -17.00 -13.67 -21.51
N SER A 672 -15.74 -13.51 -21.12
CA SER A 672 -14.81 -14.63 -20.92
C SER A 672 -15.11 -15.36 -19.60
N ASP A 673 -15.24 -16.68 -19.65
CA ASP A 673 -15.33 -17.55 -18.48
C ASP A 673 -13.99 -17.67 -17.72
N ILE A 674 -12.88 -17.48 -18.43
CA ILE A 674 -11.52 -17.55 -17.88
C ILE A 674 -10.78 -16.23 -18.11
N LEU A 675 -10.29 -15.63 -17.02
CA LEU A 675 -9.41 -14.46 -17.00
C LEU A 675 -8.04 -14.85 -16.42
N THR A 676 -6.93 -14.37 -17.01
CA THR A 676 -5.57 -14.66 -16.54
C THR A 676 -4.81 -13.39 -16.20
N CYS A 677 -4.08 -13.40 -15.08
CA CYS A 677 -3.20 -12.29 -14.67
C CYS A 677 -1.92 -12.28 -15.51
N GLN A 678 -1.73 -11.24 -16.30
CA GLN A 678 -0.69 -11.12 -17.32
C GLN A 678 0.64 -10.56 -16.76
N TRP A 679 1.69 -10.59 -17.58
CA TRP A 679 3.05 -10.17 -17.19
C TRP A 679 3.15 -8.69 -16.77
N ASP A 680 2.29 -7.85 -17.35
CA ASP A 680 2.15 -6.41 -17.10
C ASP A 680 1.23 -6.08 -15.89
N LEU A 681 0.77 -7.10 -15.16
CA LEU A 681 -0.20 -7.01 -14.05
C LEU A 681 -1.62 -6.57 -14.47
N SER A 682 -1.97 -6.72 -15.75
CA SER A 682 -3.35 -6.58 -16.25
C SER A 682 -4.08 -7.94 -16.29
N TRP A 683 -5.41 -7.91 -16.39
CA TRP A 683 -6.22 -9.09 -16.72
C TRP A 683 -6.39 -9.23 -18.23
N SER A 684 -6.39 -10.46 -18.73
CA SER A 684 -6.56 -10.79 -20.16
C SER A 684 -7.88 -10.34 -20.79
N ALA A 685 -8.90 -10.04 -19.97
CA ALA A 685 -10.20 -9.54 -20.41
C ALA A 685 -10.88 -8.73 -19.28
N ALA A 686 -11.94 -8.00 -19.61
CA ALA A 686 -12.86 -7.41 -18.63
C ALA A 686 -13.67 -8.51 -17.89
N PRO A 687 -14.11 -8.28 -16.63
CA PRO A 687 -14.94 -9.24 -15.91
C PRO A 687 -16.28 -9.49 -16.62
N PRO A 688 -16.76 -10.74 -16.70
CA PRO A 688 -18.03 -11.09 -17.33
C PRO A 688 -19.24 -10.77 -16.44
N ALA A 689 -20.43 -10.74 -17.04
CA ALA A 689 -21.71 -10.54 -16.35
C ALA A 689 -22.66 -11.73 -16.54
N CYS A 690 -23.53 -12.01 -15.58
CA CYS A 690 -24.53 -13.08 -15.66
C CYS A 690 -25.90 -12.52 -16.06
N GLN A 691 -26.43 -12.87 -17.24
CA GLN A 691 -27.77 -12.47 -17.68
C GLN A 691 -28.78 -13.60 -17.44
N LYS A 692 -29.99 -13.28 -16.97
CA LYS A 692 -31.05 -14.28 -16.78
C LYS A 692 -31.56 -14.83 -18.12
N ILE A 693 -31.60 -16.16 -18.25
CA ILE A 693 -32.07 -16.85 -19.45
C ILE A 693 -33.61 -16.75 -19.51
N MET A 694 -34.12 -16.11 -20.57
CA MET A 694 -35.56 -15.83 -20.77
C MET A 694 -36.18 -16.58 -21.96
N THR A 695 -35.48 -17.57 -22.50
CA THR A 695 -35.90 -18.42 -23.62
C THR A 695 -35.88 -19.90 -23.24
N CYS A 696 -36.71 -20.71 -23.92
CA CYS A 696 -36.64 -22.17 -23.87
C CYS A 696 -35.76 -22.70 -25.02
N ALA A 697 -35.03 -23.80 -24.77
CA ALA A 697 -34.33 -24.53 -25.83
C ALA A 697 -35.32 -25.07 -26.89
N ASP A 698 -34.90 -25.17 -28.15
CA ASP A 698 -35.77 -25.65 -29.24
C ASP A 698 -36.32 -27.08 -28.93
N PRO A 699 -37.65 -27.30 -28.85
CA PRO A 699 -38.24 -28.61 -28.59
C PRO A 699 -38.15 -29.59 -29.78
N GLY A 700 -37.63 -29.15 -30.93
CA GLY A 700 -37.37 -29.97 -32.11
C GLY A 700 -38.61 -30.29 -32.94
N GLU A 701 -38.42 -31.20 -33.90
CA GLU A 701 -39.44 -31.67 -34.85
C GLU A 701 -39.83 -33.12 -34.59
N ILE A 702 -41.06 -33.46 -34.98
CA ILE A 702 -41.63 -34.79 -34.77
C ILE A 702 -41.71 -35.57 -36.07
N THR A 703 -41.37 -36.86 -36.01
CA THR A 703 -41.53 -37.77 -37.15
C THR A 703 -43.01 -37.96 -37.46
N ASN A 704 -43.35 -38.04 -38.75
CA ASN A 704 -44.72 -38.17 -39.26
C ASN A 704 -45.71 -37.08 -38.80
N GLY A 705 -45.21 -35.86 -38.55
CA GLY A 705 -46.01 -34.67 -38.26
C GLY A 705 -45.34 -33.38 -38.74
N HIS A 706 -45.96 -32.25 -38.40
CA HIS A 706 -45.40 -30.91 -38.59
C HIS A 706 -45.59 -30.07 -37.32
N ARG A 707 -44.72 -29.06 -37.15
CA ARG A 707 -44.80 -28.07 -36.08
C ARG A 707 -45.22 -26.70 -36.60
N THR A 708 -45.75 -25.86 -35.71
CA THR A 708 -46.06 -24.46 -35.97
C THR A 708 -45.77 -23.66 -34.70
N THR A 709 -44.88 -22.69 -34.79
CA THR A 709 -44.36 -21.91 -33.67
C THR A 709 -44.96 -20.50 -33.67
N SER A 710 -45.25 -19.93 -32.49
CA SER A 710 -45.72 -18.55 -32.37
C SER A 710 -44.63 -17.52 -32.65
N ASP A 711 -43.45 -17.69 -32.04
CA ASP A 711 -42.39 -16.68 -31.98
C ASP A 711 -41.01 -17.28 -32.31
N ALA A 712 -40.18 -16.55 -33.05
CA ALA A 712 -38.79 -16.94 -33.30
C ALA A 712 -37.95 -16.80 -32.01
N GLY A 713 -37.16 -17.82 -31.68
CA GLY A 713 -36.27 -17.81 -30.50
C GLY A 713 -36.91 -18.25 -29.18
N PHE A 714 -38.17 -18.69 -29.20
CA PHE A 714 -38.86 -19.33 -28.06
C PHE A 714 -38.77 -18.60 -26.70
N PRO A 715 -39.10 -17.28 -26.60
CA PRO A 715 -39.17 -16.58 -25.33
C PRO A 715 -40.23 -17.19 -24.38
N VAL A 716 -40.14 -16.91 -23.08
CA VAL A 716 -41.20 -17.24 -22.12
C VAL A 716 -42.54 -16.69 -22.58
N GLY A 717 -43.58 -17.54 -22.57
CA GLY A 717 -44.91 -17.26 -23.12
C GLY A 717 -45.13 -17.75 -24.56
N SER A 718 -44.06 -18.05 -25.32
CA SER A 718 -44.18 -18.64 -26.66
C SER A 718 -44.77 -20.06 -26.61
N HIS A 719 -45.38 -20.47 -27.71
CA HIS A 719 -46.00 -21.79 -27.84
C HIS A 719 -45.74 -22.45 -29.20
N VAL A 720 -45.64 -23.79 -29.17
CA VAL A 720 -45.40 -24.64 -30.35
C VAL A 720 -46.55 -25.64 -30.46
N GLN A 721 -47.33 -25.56 -31.53
CA GLN A 721 -48.37 -26.53 -31.85
C GLN A 721 -47.82 -27.63 -32.76
N TYR A 722 -48.16 -28.88 -32.46
CA TYR A 722 -47.80 -30.07 -33.22
C TYR A 722 -49.04 -30.73 -33.84
N ARG A 723 -48.90 -31.23 -35.08
CA ARG A 723 -49.98 -31.87 -35.83
C ARG A 723 -49.45 -33.06 -36.65
N CYS A 724 -50.05 -34.23 -36.51
CA CYS A 724 -49.64 -35.42 -37.27
C CYS A 724 -50.10 -35.40 -38.73
N LEU A 725 -49.41 -36.18 -39.58
CA LEU A 725 -49.82 -36.47 -40.95
C LEU A 725 -51.04 -37.42 -40.97
N PRO A 726 -51.83 -37.44 -42.08
CA PRO A 726 -52.97 -38.36 -42.20
C PRO A 726 -52.59 -39.83 -41.97
N GLY A 727 -53.44 -40.55 -41.23
CA GLY A 727 -53.18 -41.94 -40.79
C GLY A 727 -52.48 -42.06 -39.43
N TYR A 728 -51.93 -40.98 -38.90
CA TYR A 728 -51.27 -40.95 -37.59
C TYR A 728 -52.09 -40.15 -36.57
N SER A 729 -52.13 -40.62 -35.32
CA SER A 729 -52.69 -39.91 -34.17
C SER A 729 -51.59 -39.38 -33.25
N LEU A 730 -51.83 -38.20 -32.66
CA LEU A 730 -50.89 -37.54 -31.77
C LEU A 730 -51.00 -38.09 -30.34
N GLU A 731 -49.88 -38.58 -29.81
CA GLU A 731 -49.71 -39.05 -28.45
C GLU A 731 -48.89 -38.03 -27.66
N GLY A 732 -49.52 -37.37 -26.69
CA GLY A 732 -48.94 -36.31 -25.87
C GLY A 732 -49.67 -34.97 -26.00
N ALA A 733 -49.06 -33.89 -25.54
CA ALA A 733 -49.62 -32.54 -25.62
C ALA A 733 -49.54 -32.01 -27.06
N ALA A 734 -50.69 -31.59 -27.63
CA ALA A 734 -50.75 -31.01 -28.98
C ALA A 734 -50.17 -29.59 -29.06
N VAL A 735 -49.97 -28.91 -27.92
CA VAL A 735 -49.35 -27.60 -27.79
C VAL A 735 -48.38 -27.64 -26.61
N LEU A 736 -47.15 -27.18 -26.80
CA LEU A 736 -46.18 -26.92 -25.73
C LEU A 736 -46.07 -25.40 -25.50
N THR A 737 -45.99 -24.98 -24.24
CA THR A 737 -45.81 -23.56 -23.85
C THR A 737 -44.53 -23.39 -23.05
N CYS A 738 -43.75 -22.35 -23.34
CA CYS A 738 -42.53 -22.03 -22.61
C CYS A 738 -42.86 -21.26 -21.32
N TYR A 739 -42.58 -21.85 -20.16
CA TYR A 739 -42.80 -21.22 -18.86
C TYR A 739 -41.47 -20.82 -18.21
N SER A 740 -41.43 -19.63 -17.61
CA SER A 740 -40.38 -19.23 -16.68
C SER A 740 -40.43 -20.09 -15.41
N ARG A 741 -39.27 -20.22 -14.75
CA ARG A 741 -39.17 -20.79 -13.42
C ARG A 741 -38.39 -19.83 -12.53
N ASP A 742 -38.74 -19.74 -11.25
CA ASP A 742 -38.09 -18.80 -10.34
C ASP A 742 -36.66 -19.25 -10.02
N THR A 743 -36.43 -20.57 -9.94
CA THR A 743 -35.12 -21.19 -9.70
C THR A 743 -34.70 -22.11 -10.86
N GLY A 744 -33.81 -21.62 -11.73
CA GLY A 744 -33.31 -22.35 -12.91
C GLY A 744 -33.92 -21.95 -14.24
N THR A 745 -33.48 -22.62 -15.32
CA THR A 745 -33.84 -22.29 -16.70
C THR A 745 -35.34 -22.42 -17.02
N PRO A 746 -35.87 -21.59 -17.94
CA PRO A 746 -37.21 -21.77 -18.52
C PRO A 746 -37.40 -23.17 -19.12
N LYS A 747 -38.63 -23.67 -19.09
CA LYS A 747 -38.95 -25.03 -19.52
C LYS A 747 -40.29 -25.10 -20.25
N TRP A 748 -40.37 -25.96 -21.26
CA TRP A 748 -41.63 -26.39 -21.86
C TRP A 748 -42.55 -27.06 -20.84
N SER A 749 -43.85 -26.79 -21.01
CA SER A 749 -44.95 -27.37 -20.23
C SER A 749 -44.91 -28.89 -20.16
N ASP A 750 -44.57 -29.53 -21.28
CA ASP A 750 -44.66 -30.97 -21.49
C ASP A 750 -43.48 -31.52 -22.31
N ARG A 751 -43.41 -32.85 -22.44
CA ARG A 751 -42.48 -33.50 -23.37
C ARG A 751 -42.99 -33.44 -24.81
N VAL A 752 -42.06 -33.47 -25.77
CA VAL A 752 -42.36 -33.49 -27.21
C VAL A 752 -43.29 -34.66 -27.56
N PRO A 753 -44.44 -34.42 -28.23
CA PRO A 753 -45.41 -35.47 -28.56
C PRO A 753 -44.90 -36.40 -29.67
N LYS A 754 -45.58 -37.53 -29.88
CA LYS A 754 -45.28 -38.50 -30.94
C LYS A 754 -46.47 -38.71 -31.87
N CYS A 755 -46.20 -39.07 -33.13
CA CYS A 755 -47.24 -39.46 -34.08
C CYS A 755 -47.22 -40.99 -34.26
N ALA A 756 -48.19 -41.68 -33.67
CA ALA A 756 -48.34 -43.12 -33.76
C ALA A 756 -49.32 -43.51 -34.88
N LEU A 757 -49.08 -44.63 -35.58
CA LEU A 757 -50.01 -45.16 -36.57
C LEU A 757 -51.31 -45.62 -35.90
N LYS A 758 -52.45 -45.22 -36.45
CA LYS A 758 -53.76 -45.67 -35.97
C LYS A 758 -54.30 -46.80 -36.83
N TYR A 759 -54.25 -48.03 -36.31
CA TYR A 759 -54.85 -49.19 -36.94
C TYR A 759 -56.38 -49.17 -36.82
N GLU A 760 -57.06 -49.71 -37.82
CA GLU A 760 -58.50 -50.01 -37.74
C GLU A 760 -58.70 -51.36 -37.02
N PRO A 761 -59.69 -51.48 -36.10
CA PRO A 761 -59.86 -52.70 -35.31
C PRO A 761 -60.53 -53.82 -36.12
N CYS A 762 -60.17 -55.07 -35.85
CA CYS A 762 -60.81 -56.23 -36.48
C CYS A 762 -62.26 -56.38 -36.01
N LEU A 763 -63.19 -56.58 -36.95
CA LEU A 763 -64.57 -56.97 -36.65
C LEU A 763 -64.63 -58.38 -36.04
N ASN A 764 -65.62 -58.65 -35.19
CA ASN A 764 -65.85 -60.00 -34.64
C ASN A 764 -66.09 -61.02 -35.77
N PRO A 765 -65.32 -62.13 -35.84
CA PRO A 765 -65.45 -63.11 -36.92
C PRO A 765 -66.59 -64.12 -36.73
N GLY A 766 -67.33 -64.05 -35.62
CA GLY A 766 -68.44 -64.94 -35.29
C GLY A 766 -68.03 -66.15 -34.44
N VAL A 767 -69.03 -66.84 -33.89
CA VAL A 767 -68.87 -68.09 -33.13
C VAL A 767 -69.16 -69.29 -34.04
N PRO A 768 -68.41 -70.40 -33.90
CA PRO A 768 -68.67 -71.61 -34.70
C PRO A 768 -69.88 -72.39 -34.19
N GLU A 769 -70.49 -73.14 -35.10
CA GLU A 769 -71.62 -74.03 -34.79
C GLU A 769 -71.16 -75.15 -33.83
N ASN A 770 -71.96 -75.39 -32.78
CA ASN A 770 -71.62 -76.25 -31.63
C ASN A 770 -70.36 -75.84 -30.84
N GLY A 771 -70.04 -74.54 -30.81
CA GLY A 771 -69.02 -73.97 -29.92
C GLY A 771 -69.39 -72.63 -29.30
N TYR A 772 -68.42 -72.02 -28.60
CA TYR A 772 -68.49 -70.70 -28.00
C TYR A 772 -67.12 -70.00 -27.99
N GLN A 773 -67.10 -68.69 -27.72
CA GLN A 773 -65.88 -67.87 -27.64
C GLN A 773 -65.66 -67.31 -26.24
N THR A 774 -64.41 -67.01 -25.87
CA THR A 774 -64.04 -66.50 -24.53
C THR A 774 -64.62 -65.13 -24.18
N LEU A 775 -64.82 -64.26 -25.16
CA LEU A 775 -65.25 -62.88 -24.95
C LEU A 775 -66.01 -62.38 -26.17
N TYR A 776 -67.07 -61.59 -25.97
CA TYR A 776 -67.76 -60.89 -27.07
C TYR A 776 -67.39 -59.40 -27.05
N LYS A 777 -66.68 -58.94 -28.08
CA LYS A 777 -66.63 -57.54 -28.51
C LYS A 777 -67.13 -57.45 -29.95
N HIS A 778 -67.69 -56.30 -30.35
CA HIS A 778 -67.96 -56.03 -31.77
C HIS A 778 -66.67 -55.78 -32.57
N HIS A 779 -65.67 -55.17 -31.94
CA HIS A 779 -64.39 -54.77 -32.51
C HIS A 779 -63.25 -55.15 -31.56
N TYR A 780 -62.14 -55.63 -32.09
CA TYR A 780 -60.93 -56.00 -31.36
C TYR A 780 -59.75 -55.16 -31.85
N GLN A 781 -58.92 -54.68 -30.93
CA GLN A 781 -57.76 -53.88 -31.28
C GLN A 781 -56.64 -54.76 -31.86
N ALA A 782 -55.77 -54.16 -32.67
CA ALA A 782 -54.59 -54.85 -33.20
C ALA A 782 -53.70 -55.35 -32.04
N GLY A 783 -53.35 -56.64 -32.07
CA GLY A 783 -52.67 -57.37 -30.99
C GLY A 783 -53.61 -58.14 -30.05
N GLU A 784 -54.93 -57.92 -30.07
CA GLU A 784 -55.86 -58.71 -29.25
C GLU A 784 -56.09 -60.12 -29.81
N SER A 785 -56.33 -61.08 -28.91
CA SER A 785 -56.57 -62.48 -29.23
C SER A 785 -57.95 -62.96 -28.78
N LEU A 786 -58.52 -63.90 -29.53
CA LEU A 786 -59.85 -64.46 -29.32
C LEU A 786 -59.77 -66.00 -29.35
N ARG A 787 -60.24 -66.65 -28.28
CA ARG A 787 -60.17 -68.11 -28.12
C ARG A 787 -61.56 -68.74 -28.22
N PHE A 788 -61.61 -69.90 -28.86
CA PHE A 788 -62.82 -70.68 -29.08
C PHE A 788 -62.75 -72.02 -28.34
N PHE A 789 -63.93 -72.58 -28.06
CA PHE A 789 -64.13 -73.89 -27.46
C PHE A 789 -65.34 -74.58 -28.11
N CYS A 790 -65.35 -75.90 -28.11
CA CYS A 790 -66.50 -76.71 -28.55
C CYS A 790 -67.27 -77.23 -27.33
N TYR A 791 -68.55 -77.58 -27.52
CA TYR A 791 -69.32 -78.33 -26.50
C TYR A 791 -68.89 -79.80 -26.44
N GLU A 792 -69.25 -80.48 -25.35
CA GLU A 792 -68.87 -81.89 -25.12
C GLU A 792 -69.31 -82.81 -26.27
N GLY A 793 -68.43 -83.75 -26.64
CA GLY A 793 -68.63 -84.66 -27.77
C GLY A 793 -68.11 -84.14 -29.13
N PHE A 794 -67.60 -82.90 -29.18
CA PHE A 794 -67.02 -82.32 -30.40
C PHE A 794 -65.54 -81.93 -30.21
N GLU A 795 -64.69 -82.34 -31.14
CA GLU A 795 -63.30 -81.87 -31.27
C GLU A 795 -63.22 -80.58 -32.09
N LEU A 796 -62.29 -79.70 -31.70
CA LEU A 796 -62.03 -78.42 -32.34
C LEU A 796 -61.00 -78.60 -33.46
N ILE A 797 -61.42 -78.36 -34.71
CA ILE A 797 -60.59 -78.45 -35.91
C ILE A 797 -60.32 -77.03 -36.43
N GLY A 798 -59.10 -76.55 -36.19
CA GLY A 798 -58.63 -75.22 -36.57
C GLY A 798 -57.74 -74.62 -35.49
N GLU A 799 -57.45 -73.32 -35.57
CA GLU A 799 -56.64 -72.64 -34.57
C GLU A 799 -57.51 -72.26 -33.35
N VAL A 800 -57.16 -72.80 -32.17
CA VAL A 800 -57.91 -72.59 -30.91
C VAL A 800 -57.92 -71.12 -30.48
N THR A 801 -56.97 -70.31 -30.94
CA THR A 801 -56.85 -68.89 -30.58
C THR A 801 -56.34 -68.08 -31.75
N ILE A 802 -57.19 -67.21 -32.29
CA ILE A 802 -56.87 -66.33 -33.42
C ILE A 802 -56.47 -64.94 -32.90
N THR A 803 -55.66 -64.19 -33.65
CA THR A 803 -55.20 -62.85 -33.23
C THR A 803 -55.46 -61.80 -34.31
N CYS A 804 -55.81 -60.58 -33.91
CA CYS A 804 -56.02 -59.45 -34.81
C CYS A 804 -54.64 -58.84 -35.14
N VAL A 805 -54.06 -59.15 -36.29
CA VAL A 805 -52.75 -58.60 -36.69
C VAL A 805 -52.88 -57.17 -37.22
N PRO A 806 -51.97 -56.24 -36.85
CA PRO A 806 -52.04 -54.86 -37.29
C PRO A 806 -51.98 -54.73 -38.82
N GLY A 807 -52.93 -53.99 -39.39
CA GLY A 807 -52.99 -53.76 -40.83
C GLY A 807 -53.91 -52.61 -41.24
N HIS A 808 -54.06 -52.43 -42.55
CA HIS A 808 -54.98 -51.47 -43.16
C HIS A 808 -55.79 -52.14 -44.29
N PRO A 809 -56.95 -52.77 -43.97
CA PRO A 809 -57.51 -53.01 -42.64
C PRO A 809 -56.74 -54.09 -41.86
N SER A 810 -56.85 -54.08 -40.52
CA SER A 810 -56.35 -55.20 -39.69
C SER A 810 -57.15 -56.48 -39.96
N GLN A 811 -56.51 -57.63 -39.87
CA GLN A 811 -57.10 -58.92 -40.21
C GLN A 811 -56.84 -59.97 -39.12
N TRP A 812 -57.65 -61.02 -39.09
CA TRP A 812 -57.40 -62.17 -38.20
C TRP A 812 -56.35 -63.09 -38.80
N THR A 813 -55.47 -63.66 -37.96
CA THR A 813 -54.43 -64.63 -38.40
C THR A 813 -54.98 -65.86 -39.12
N SER A 814 -56.20 -66.27 -38.76
CA SER A 814 -56.85 -67.46 -39.29
C SER A 814 -58.38 -67.34 -39.17
N GLN A 815 -59.10 -68.22 -39.86
CA GLN A 815 -60.57 -68.31 -39.81
C GLN A 815 -61.04 -69.01 -38.53
N PRO A 816 -62.25 -68.71 -38.01
CA PRO A 816 -62.75 -69.35 -36.79
C PRO A 816 -62.82 -70.89 -36.95
N PRO A 817 -62.41 -71.66 -35.92
CA PRO A 817 -62.29 -73.11 -35.99
C PRO A 817 -63.66 -73.82 -35.98
N LEU A 818 -63.72 -75.05 -36.47
CA LEU A 818 -64.96 -75.83 -36.60
C LEU A 818 -65.04 -76.98 -35.59
N CYS A 819 -66.21 -77.20 -35.00
CA CYS A 819 -66.47 -78.30 -34.05
C CYS A 819 -67.04 -79.53 -34.77
N LYS A 820 -66.43 -80.73 -34.62
CA LYS A 820 -66.92 -81.99 -35.24
C LYS A 820 -66.88 -83.17 -34.27
N VAL A 821 -67.80 -84.12 -34.44
CA VAL A 821 -67.94 -85.33 -33.60
C VAL A 821 -66.76 -86.29 -33.82
N ALA A 822 -66.28 -86.94 -32.76
CA ALA A 822 -65.08 -87.78 -32.77
C ALA A 822 -65.35 -89.26 -32.41
N TYR A 823 -65.25 -90.15 -33.42
CA TYR A 823 -65.15 -91.63 -33.39
C TYR A 823 -65.20 -92.11 -34.88
N GLU A 824 -64.65 -93.24 -35.35
CA GLU A 824 -63.92 -94.37 -34.73
C GLU A 824 -62.63 -94.70 -35.53
N GLU A 825 -61.69 -95.47 -34.95
CA GLU A 825 -60.71 -96.26 -35.72
C GLU A 825 -61.27 -97.68 -35.98
N LEU A 826 -60.93 -98.31 -37.11
CA LEU A 826 -60.29 -99.65 -37.16
C LEU A 826 -60.09 -100.18 -38.61
N GLN A 827 -58.85 -100.66 -38.87
CA GLN A 827 -58.42 -101.53 -39.99
C GLN A 827 -58.47 -100.92 -41.41
N ASP A 828 -57.58 -101.27 -42.35
CA ASP A 828 -56.49 -102.27 -42.33
C ASP A 828 -55.09 -101.64 -42.58
N ASN A 829 -54.05 -102.47 -42.46
CA ASN A 829 -52.65 -102.15 -42.22
C ASN A 829 -51.83 -101.68 -43.45
N ARG A 830 -50.57 -101.31 -43.12
CA ARG A 830 -49.31 -101.57 -43.88
C ARG A 830 -48.91 -100.44 -44.84
N LYS A 831 -47.71 -99.84 -44.73
CA LYS A 831 -46.41 -100.54 -44.86
C LYS A 831 -45.18 -99.62 -44.62
N LEU A 832 -44.24 -100.07 -43.76
CA LEU A 832 -42.84 -99.59 -43.53
C LEU A 832 -42.69 -98.16 -42.96
N GLU A 833 -41.97 -97.93 -41.83
CA GLU A 833 -40.49 -97.95 -41.59
C GLU A 833 -39.75 -96.74 -42.23
N VAL A 834 -38.74 -96.09 -41.63
CA VAL A 834 -37.55 -96.62 -40.91
C VAL A 834 -37.06 -95.67 -39.78
N THR A 835 -36.52 -96.27 -38.70
CA THR A 835 -35.67 -95.79 -37.56
C THR A 835 -35.10 -94.35 -37.55
N GLN A 836 -34.94 -93.67 -36.40
CA GLN A 836 -33.89 -93.96 -35.38
C GLN A 836 -34.28 -93.71 -33.91
N THR A 837 -33.44 -94.20 -32.99
CA THR A 837 -33.73 -94.47 -31.57
C THR A 837 -32.59 -94.06 -30.62
N THR A 838 -32.82 -94.17 -29.30
CA THR A 838 -31.82 -94.28 -28.20
C THR A 838 -30.92 -93.06 -27.93
N ASP A 839 -30.54 -92.71 -26.69
CA ASP A 839 -30.86 -93.31 -25.38
C ASP A 839 -30.74 -92.27 -24.23
N PRO A 840 -31.43 -92.44 -23.08
CA PRO A 840 -31.32 -91.53 -21.94
C PRO A 840 -30.42 -92.07 -20.81
N SER A 841 -29.19 -91.55 -20.65
CA SER A 841 -28.54 -91.49 -19.33
C SER A 841 -27.31 -90.57 -19.28
N ARG A 842 -27.29 -89.64 -18.32
CA ARG A 842 -26.35 -89.62 -17.17
C ARG A 842 -26.49 -88.31 -16.37
N GLN A 843 -26.50 -88.46 -15.05
CA GLN A 843 -26.63 -87.37 -14.07
C GLN A 843 -25.60 -87.61 -12.96
N LEU A 844 -24.45 -86.90 -12.99
CA LEU A 844 -23.62 -86.50 -11.84
C LEU A 844 -22.37 -85.70 -12.28
N GLU A 845 -21.60 -85.21 -11.32
CA GLU A 845 -20.27 -84.56 -11.44
C GLU A 845 -20.16 -83.30 -12.33
N GLY A 846 -20.47 -82.13 -11.72
CA GLY A 846 -20.21 -80.81 -12.31
C GLY A 846 -19.53 -79.80 -11.36
N GLY A 847 -19.11 -80.19 -10.16
CA GLY A 847 -18.68 -79.25 -9.10
C GLY A 847 -17.22 -78.76 -9.18
N ASN A 848 -16.33 -79.50 -9.85
CA ASN A 848 -14.88 -79.36 -9.69
C ASN A 848 -14.17 -78.71 -10.90
N LEU A 849 -14.57 -77.49 -11.27
CA LEU A 849 -13.79 -76.65 -12.20
C LEU A 849 -13.56 -75.22 -11.68
N ALA A 850 -14.55 -74.60 -11.02
CA ALA A 850 -14.44 -73.23 -10.49
C ALA A 850 -13.35 -73.09 -9.40
N LEU A 851 -13.24 -74.06 -8.49
CA LEU A 851 -12.28 -74.02 -7.38
C LEU A 851 -10.81 -74.02 -7.84
N ALA A 852 -10.51 -74.64 -8.98
CA ALA A 852 -9.14 -74.73 -9.52
C ALA A 852 -8.60 -73.37 -10.01
N ILE A 853 -9.48 -72.42 -10.34
CA ILE A 853 -9.12 -71.09 -10.86
C ILE A 853 -9.20 -70.03 -9.74
N LEU A 854 -10.20 -70.13 -8.85
CA LEU A 854 -10.43 -69.13 -7.80
C LEU A 854 -9.39 -69.19 -6.67
N LEU A 855 -8.91 -70.38 -6.29
CA LEU A 855 -7.91 -70.53 -5.23
C LEU A 855 -6.56 -69.82 -5.52
N PRO A 856 -5.91 -70.00 -6.69
CA PRO A 856 -4.68 -69.27 -6.98
C PRO A 856 -4.90 -67.75 -7.14
N LEU A 857 -6.05 -67.31 -7.68
CA LEU A 857 -6.37 -65.87 -7.76
C LEU A 857 -6.48 -65.23 -6.37
N GLY A 858 -7.20 -65.87 -5.44
CA GLY A 858 -7.34 -65.37 -4.07
C GLY A 858 -6.00 -65.27 -3.34
N LEU A 859 -5.10 -66.24 -3.56
CA LEU A 859 -3.77 -66.25 -2.93
C LEU A 859 -2.89 -65.09 -3.44
N VAL A 860 -2.94 -64.78 -4.74
CA VAL A 860 -2.25 -63.60 -5.33
C VAL A 860 -2.80 -62.29 -4.77
N ILE A 861 -4.13 -62.16 -4.63
CA ILE A 861 -4.77 -60.96 -4.06
C ILE A 861 -4.37 -60.75 -2.59
N VAL A 862 -4.37 -61.82 -1.78
CA VAL A 862 -3.94 -61.75 -0.36
C VAL A 862 -2.47 -61.34 -0.22
N LEU A 863 -1.59 -61.87 -1.07
CA LEU A 863 -0.17 -61.47 -1.09
C LEU A 863 -0.01 -60.00 -1.52
N GLY A 864 -0.74 -59.54 -2.54
CA GLY A 864 -0.74 -58.14 -2.96
C GLY A 864 -1.20 -57.18 -1.86
N CYS A 865 -2.29 -57.53 -1.16
CA CYS A 865 -2.76 -56.75 -0.01
C CYS A 865 -1.74 -56.73 1.14
N GLY A 866 -1.08 -57.87 1.41
CA GLY A 866 -0.02 -57.94 2.42
C GLY A 866 1.17 -57.02 2.12
N VAL A 867 1.64 -57.00 0.87
CA VAL A 867 2.72 -56.08 0.42
C VAL A 867 2.27 -54.62 0.50
N TYR A 868 1.02 -54.31 0.15
CA TYR A 868 0.47 -52.95 0.25
C TYR A 868 0.36 -52.45 1.71
N VAL A 869 -0.08 -53.31 2.63
CA VAL A 869 -0.13 -53.00 4.08
C VAL A 869 1.29 -52.83 4.65
N TYR A 870 2.26 -53.62 4.18
CA TYR A 870 3.66 -53.47 4.57
C TYR A 870 4.25 -52.12 4.10
N TYR A 871 4.03 -51.74 2.84
CA TYR A 871 4.51 -50.47 2.27
C TYR A 871 3.87 -49.24 2.95
N THR A 872 2.55 -49.28 3.19
CA THR A 872 1.84 -48.17 3.87
C THR A 872 2.27 -48.02 5.33
N LYS A 873 2.56 -49.12 6.04
CA LYS A 873 3.21 -49.08 7.35
C LYS A 873 4.60 -48.44 7.32
N LEU A 874 5.40 -48.73 6.29
CA LEU A 874 6.76 -48.19 6.12
C LEU A 874 6.79 -46.70 5.75
N GLN A 875 5.71 -46.18 5.16
CA GLN A 875 5.55 -44.75 4.81
C GLN A 875 4.88 -43.90 5.89
N GLY A 876 4.61 -44.45 7.08
CA GLY A 876 4.28 -43.67 8.29
C GLY A 876 2.94 -42.92 8.29
N LYS A 877 2.00 -43.23 7.37
CA LYS A 877 0.68 -42.58 7.32
C LYS A 877 -0.37 -43.38 8.10
N SER A 878 -1.16 -42.66 8.90
CA SER A 878 -2.16 -43.26 9.80
C SER A 878 -3.39 -43.78 9.05
N LEU A 879 -4.04 -44.81 9.61
CA LEU A 879 -5.34 -45.30 9.18
C LEU A 879 -6.43 -44.72 10.10
N PHE A 880 -7.44 -44.08 9.49
CA PHE A 880 -8.59 -43.39 10.07
C PHE A 880 -8.37 -42.00 10.71
N GLY A 881 -9.25 -41.08 10.31
CA GLY A 881 -9.43 -39.72 10.81
C GLY A 881 -10.49 -38.98 9.98
N PHE A 882 -11.69 -38.78 10.53
CA PHE A 882 -12.74 -37.88 10.01
C PHE A 882 -12.71 -36.59 10.85
N SER A 883 -13.12 -35.38 10.44
CA SER A 883 -13.92 -34.86 9.31
C SER A 883 -13.35 -33.49 8.86
N GLY A 884 -13.65 -32.90 7.69
CA GLY A 884 -14.47 -33.36 6.56
C GLY A 884 -14.86 -32.20 5.62
N SER A 885 -15.92 -32.40 4.83
CA SER A 885 -16.50 -31.50 3.81
C SER A 885 -15.82 -31.46 2.42
N HIS A 886 -16.67 -31.28 1.40
CA HIS A 886 -16.41 -31.09 -0.04
C HIS A 886 -15.51 -32.09 -0.80
N SER A 887 -16.14 -32.85 -1.69
CA SER A 887 -15.52 -33.41 -2.89
C SER A 887 -16.54 -33.40 -4.03
N TYR A 888 -16.13 -32.87 -5.18
CA TYR A 888 -16.94 -32.81 -6.40
C TYR A 888 -16.58 -34.02 -7.27
N SER A 889 -17.56 -34.84 -7.65
CA SER A 889 -17.36 -35.93 -8.63
C SER A 889 -18.72 -36.34 -9.25
N PRO A 890 -18.81 -36.73 -10.54
CA PRO A 890 -20.06 -36.63 -11.29
C PRO A 890 -20.68 -37.98 -11.75
N ILE A 891 -21.72 -37.86 -12.59
CA ILE A 891 -22.22 -38.82 -13.60
C ILE A 891 -23.40 -39.76 -13.25
N THR A 892 -24.43 -39.67 -14.10
CA THR A 892 -25.60 -40.55 -14.40
C THR A 892 -26.42 -41.19 -13.27
N VAL A 893 -27.63 -40.64 -13.11
CA VAL A 893 -28.95 -41.29 -13.36
C VAL A 893 -28.97 -42.84 -13.37
N GLU A 894 -29.71 -43.44 -12.44
CA GLU A 894 -30.91 -44.25 -12.74
C GLU A 894 -31.79 -44.42 -11.46
N SER A 895 -33.01 -44.92 -11.65
CA SER A 895 -34.06 -45.38 -10.70
C SER A 895 -33.58 -46.21 -9.48
N ASP A 896 -34.30 -46.34 -8.34
CA ASP A 896 -35.76 -46.22 -8.11
C ASP A 896 -36.20 -46.07 -6.62
N PHE A 897 -37.52 -45.85 -6.40
CA PHE A 897 -38.36 -46.02 -5.19
C PHE A 897 -37.74 -46.25 -3.78
N SER A 898 -38.13 -45.39 -2.82
CA SER A 898 -38.97 -45.80 -1.65
C SER A 898 -39.51 -44.61 -0.84
N ASN A 899 -40.75 -44.70 -0.37
CA ASN A 899 -41.44 -43.74 0.51
C ASN A 899 -41.53 -44.32 1.93
N PRO A 900 -41.52 -43.50 3.01
CA PRO A 900 -42.74 -43.52 3.84
C PRO A 900 -43.16 -42.19 4.53
N LEU A 901 -44.41 -41.81 4.27
CA LEU A 901 -45.46 -41.38 5.22
C LEU A 901 -45.27 -40.16 6.18
N TYR A 902 -46.14 -39.14 5.96
CA TYR A 902 -46.83 -38.29 6.97
C TYR A 902 -45.97 -37.33 7.85
N GLU A 903 -46.45 -36.17 8.33
CA GLU A 903 -47.78 -35.52 8.30
C GLU A 903 -47.68 -34.05 7.81
N ALA A 904 -48.76 -33.50 7.25
CA ALA A 904 -49.00 -32.06 7.15
C ALA A 904 -50.52 -31.77 7.20
N GLY A 905 -50.93 -30.76 7.96
CA GLY A 905 -52.33 -30.59 8.39
C GLY A 905 -53.33 -30.10 7.33
N ASP A 906 -54.57 -30.54 7.48
CA ASP A 906 -55.75 -30.11 6.71
C ASP A 906 -56.28 -28.75 7.21
N THR A 907 -56.99 -28.01 6.36
CA THR A 907 -57.48 -26.65 6.66
C THR A 907 -58.85 -26.63 7.34
N ARG A 908 -59.11 -25.60 8.17
CA ARG A 908 -60.47 -25.23 8.59
C ARG A 908 -60.67 -23.72 8.65
N GLU A 909 -61.79 -23.30 8.09
CA GLU A 909 -62.29 -21.93 8.08
C GLU A 909 -63.00 -21.60 9.40
N TYR A 910 -63.02 -20.32 9.80
CA TYR A 910 -64.10 -19.76 10.61
C TYR A 910 -64.38 -18.29 10.23
N GLU A 911 -65.67 -17.96 10.22
CA GLU A 911 -66.36 -16.81 9.63
C GLU A 911 -65.88 -15.39 10.00
N VAL A 912 -66.24 -14.45 9.11
CA VAL A 912 -66.36 -13.01 9.38
C VAL A 912 -67.73 -12.73 10.03
N SER A 913 -67.79 -11.80 10.99
CA SER A 913 -69.06 -11.27 11.51
C SER A 913 -69.30 -9.81 11.10
N ILE A 914 -70.24 -9.63 10.16
CA ILE A 914 -70.79 -8.36 9.62
C ILE A 914 -69.81 -7.58 8.72
#